data_AF-A0A037ZMQ8-F1
#
_entry.id   AF-A0A037ZMQ8-F1
#
_cell.length_a   1.000
_cell.length_b   1.000
_cell.length_c   1.000
_cell.angle_alpha   90.00
_cell.angle_beta   90.00
_cell.angle_gamma   90.00
#
_symmetry.space_group_name_H-M   'P 1'
#
loop_
_entity.id
_entity.type
_entity.pdbx_description
1 polymer ?
#
loop_
_entity_poly.entity_id
_entity_poly.type
_entity_poly.pdbx_seq_one_letter_code
_entity_poly.pdbx_strand_id
1 'polypeptide(L)'
;MQQVDDTQDGMRLLLAALAAAVLFHGGLLPFTHGNTYDAYIHMFFADSYHRSWFDPWEPRWYTGFATTSYPPGTHMAIGGLMHLMPLRAAFVVVQLLGLLLLVVGVYRFSLLWVTARPAGFAALSLVVASSISETIHLFGQLPTIFSLGVFLNGLPYVYRWIVAGRWIDLALAVIFAAATTAAHHVTTIFGGVLFILPLGLHALRGVVAATSRDRMWRVIKALGRGVLLAAAMLSAIVVTVLPYWIWSVSDPITQVSIPHGSRENFLVRRDLGFIFFLLPWGTALLVLPYALWKTATTRLWPLGVSVLLCFILGTGGTTPISRAILGGAFDILTLDRFTFWATILILPFTGYLLDGLLRGGTAASLRSALGRGFYAILLGSYFAATVGLAVFAAILPTIQPTQPRHIDPAPIVKFMAEDNHDRWRYLTLGFGDQFAYLSAQTAAQSVDGNYHSARRLSNLTRYSVERLENAKYLGVPGLGSLKQFLVNAEDYHLKFTFSNDAFYDPLLHFTGWVRLTRLSNGVTVWERPDISPLPALSPRRHIPELHMLMWGLIPPGALLLALAVFAISVVKRSFGAVPGDPKPVLPRSTGFRNARLVFWVVTTGVAAVVVLTIGTGLWVSAQMRRPVDPQQVIAAYFDALDFRRFEAAFARLDPVTRPDFDTAMFNWRWRGGLIASYGKLTDIRATPVAATGDIADWRVELDWLTALDVRTETMDLRLVRRDGHWYLLPLHLRPVQTPQRLQRGAETAWNLPGRRQPRPETDLHRDRLDRPEIALSRAQLVEHDGRYNLVGLVYNQDADPAYVSVFGDLLAGNTRLARTATAQIAGQQLLPLESTGFRVAFEGVLSLDDAATAFDPTLFIPPQLSAPPDDATLSARALVTTQGLYRGVALNGVQVTSDDGRPEITGLAVNTGNQPASITRIVVLAYDMDGAPVWAEAGFVETNIYPGQSAPFHMTLPARKDLRVIARLGTGNQIVNGATPGPDATAPVPPEKIMVDIPGYAALHLYVSSMTYDPLF
;
A
#
# COMPACT_ATOMS: atom_id res chain seq x y z
N MET A 1 41.53 39.96 -2.83
CA MET A 1 40.14 40.45 -2.82
C MET A 1 39.15 39.49 -3.48
N GLN A 2 39.30 39.09 -4.75
CA GLN A 2 38.25 38.39 -5.51
C GLN A 2 37.85 36.97 -5.01
N GLN A 3 38.78 36.20 -4.42
CA GLN A 3 38.47 34.90 -3.79
C GLN A 3 37.77 35.02 -2.43
N VAL A 4 38.00 36.12 -1.71
CA VAL A 4 37.37 36.41 -0.42
C VAL A 4 35.90 36.73 -0.64
N ASP A 5 35.61 37.53 -1.66
CA ASP A 5 34.27 37.92 -2.10
C ASP A 5 33.42 36.70 -2.55
N ASP A 6 34.02 35.79 -3.33
CA ASP A 6 33.33 34.55 -3.77
C ASP A 6 32.94 33.62 -2.61
N THR A 7 33.79 33.56 -1.58
CA THR A 7 33.54 32.73 -0.39
C THR A 7 32.42 33.33 0.47
N GLN A 8 32.38 34.66 0.62
CA GLN A 8 31.32 35.36 1.34
C GLN A 8 29.97 35.23 0.61
N ASP A 9 29.95 35.38 -0.70
CA ASP A 9 28.73 35.22 -1.51
C ASP A 9 28.18 33.79 -1.44
N GLY A 10 29.05 32.78 -1.56
CA GLY A 10 28.65 31.38 -1.39
C GLY A 10 28.00 31.11 -0.03
N MET A 11 28.55 31.69 1.04
CA MET A 11 27.99 31.57 2.38
C MET A 11 26.62 32.24 2.50
N ARG A 12 26.45 33.44 1.93
CA ARG A 12 25.15 34.14 1.91
C ARG A 12 24.07 33.32 1.20
N LEU A 13 24.43 32.70 0.07
CA LEU A 13 23.52 31.82 -0.67
C LEU A 13 23.17 30.56 0.13
N LEU A 14 24.12 29.96 0.85
CA LEU A 14 23.83 28.85 1.77
C LEU A 14 22.84 29.25 2.86
N LEU A 15 23.04 30.41 3.50
CA LEU A 15 22.13 30.90 4.53
C LEU A 15 20.73 31.18 3.96
N ALA A 16 20.65 31.72 2.75
CA ALA A 16 19.39 31.90 2.03
C ALA A 16 18.72 30.54 1.72
N ALA A 17 19.47 29.53 1.31
CA ALA A 17 18.96 28.18 1.10
C ALA A 17 18.43 27.55 2.39
N LEU A 18 19.14 27.69 3.51
CA LEU A 18 18.68 27.20 4.81
C LEU A 18 17.38 27.90 5.25
N ALA A 19 17.30 29.22 5.12
CA ALA A 19 16.08 29.97 5.43
C ALA A 19 14.92 29.53 4.52
N ALA A 20 15.17 29.38 3.21
CA ALA A 20 14.17 28.91 2.26
C ALA A 20 13.70 27.47 2.57
N ALA A 21 14.59 26.58 3.00
CA ALA A 21 14.23 25.21 3.40
C ALA A 21 13.29 25.20 4.61
N VAL A 22 13.53 26.04 5.61
CA VAL A 22 12.65 26.20 6.78
C VAL A 22 11.31 26.81 6.36
N LEU A 23 11.32 27.87 5.56
CA LEU A 23 10.10 28.57 5.17
C LEU A 23 9.21 27.73 4.24
N PHE A 24 9.80 27.06 3.25
CA PHE A 24 9.07 26.26 2.28
C PHE A 24 8.74 24.88 2.84
N HIS A 25 9.73 24.01 3.00
CA HIS A 25 9.49 22.64 3.46
C HIS A 25 9.11 22.57 4.94
N GLY A 26 9.78 23.34 5.80
CA GLY A 26 9.44 23.39 7.23
C GLY A 26 8.03 23.93 7.48
N GLY A 27 7.58 24.91 6.69
CA GLY A 27 6.20 25.41 6.74
C GLY A 27 5.15 24.42 6.25
N LEU A 28 5.48 23.58 5.24
CA LEU A 28 4.56 22.60 4.67
C LEU A 28 4.52 21.26 5.43
N LEU A 29 5.61 20.87 6.08
CA LEU A 29 5.75 19.57 6.75
C LEU A 29 4.61 19.24 7.74
N PRO A 30 4.18 20.14 8.64
CA PRO A 30 3.07 19.89 9.55
C PRO A 30 1.74 19.53 8.87
N PHE A 31 1.54 19.95 7.61
CA PHE A 31 0.29 19.74 6.88
C PHE A 31 0.36 18.58 5.88
N THR A 32 1.55 18.23 5.43
CA THR A 32 1.75 17.27 4.32
C THR A 32 2.08 15.86 4.78
N HIS A 33 2.78 15.70 5.92
CA HIS A 33 3.27 14.38 6.36
C HIS A 33 2.17 13.33 6.51
N GLY A 34 0.94 13.73 6.83
CA GLY A 34 -0.19 12.81 7.02
C GLY A 34 -0.71 12.15 5.73
N ASN A 35 -0.34 12.67 4.56
CA ASN A 35 -0.69 12.13 3.24
C ASN A 35 0.47 11.37 2.59
N THR A 36 1.63 11.30 3.25
CA THR A 36 2.80 10.60 2.70
C THR A 36 2.67 9.08 2.84
N TYR A 37 3.46 8.36 2.05
CA TYR A 37 3.49 6.89 2.08
C TYR A 37 4.24 6.33 3.32
N ASP A 38 5.43 6.84 3.63
CA ASP A 38 6.35 6.26 4.62
C ASP A 38 6.40 6.97 6.00
N ALA A 39 5.76 8.13 6.20
CA ALA A 39 5.93 8.84 7.48
C ALA A 39 5.42 8.03 8.68
N TYR A 40 4.28 7.33 8.54
CA TYR A 40 3.66 6.62 9.66
C TYR A 40 4.43 5.36 10.09
N ILE A 41 5.08 4.66 9.15
CA ILE A 41 5.95 3.52 9.51
C ILE A 41 7.17 3.99 10.31
N HIS A 42 7.76 5.14 9.98
CA HIS A 42 8.86 5.72 10.75
C HIS A 42 8.42 6.19 12.14
N MET A 43 7.19 6.70 12.27
CA MET A 43 6.60 7.04 13.56
C MET A 43 6.34 5.79 14.42
N PHE A 44 5.89 4.69 13.82
CA PHE A 44 5.71 3.41 14.54
C PHE A 44 7.04 2.88 15.10
N PHE A 45 8.10 2.84 14.30
CA PHE A 45 9.42 2.43 14.79
C PHE A 45 9.94 3.34 15.90
N ALA A 46 9.71 4.65 15.79
CA ALA A 46 10.09 5.59 16.84
C ALA A 46 9.37 5.33 18.16
N ASP A 47 8.07 5.04 18.11
CA ASP A 47 7.28 4.68 19.29
C ASP A 47 7.76 3.36 19.93
N SER A 48 8.18 2.37 19.12
CA SER A 48 8.81 1.15 19.61
C SER A 48 10.03 1.46 20.49
N TYR A 49 10.95 2.32 20.01
CA TYR A 49 12.13 2.73 20.79
C TYR A 49 11.80 3.64 21.97
N HIS A 50 10.73 4.45 21.89
CA HIS A 50 10.26 5.26 23.01
C HIS A 50 9.72 4.40 24.17
N ARG A 51 9.04 3.28 23.85
CA ARG A 51 8.53 2.32 24.85
C ARG A 51 9.64 1.45 25.43
N SER A 52 10.56 0.99 24.58
CA SER A 52 11.61 0.06 24.97
C SER A 52 12.90 0.28 24.19
N TRP A 53 13.75 1.19 24.68
CA TRP A 53 14.99 1.60 24.00
C TRP A 53 15.96 0.44 23.72
N PHE A 54 16.13 -0.47 24.68
CA PHE A 54 17.07 -1.57 24.62
C PHE A 54 16.43 -2.94 24.30
N ASP A 55 15.11 -3.03 24.23
CA ASP A 55 14.43 -4.26 23.79
C ASP A 55 14.01 -4.11 22.32
N PRO A 56 14.76 -4.73 21.37
CA PRO A 56 14.43 -4.63 19.96
C PRO A 56 13.29 -5.57 19.55
N TRP A 57 12.56 -6.20 20.48
CA TRP A 57 11.40 -7.02 20.15
C TRP A 57 10.13 -6.16 20.04
N GLU A 58 9.49 -6.17 18.87
CA GLU A 58 8.23 -5.47 18.60
C GLU A 58 7.09 -6.47 18.41
N PRO A 59 6.16 -6.62 19.38
CA PRO A 59 5.10 -7.63 19.33
C PRO A 59 3.86 -7.23 18.51
N ARG A 60 3.70 -5.96 18.13
CA ARG A 60 2.42 -5.45 17.63
C ARG A 60 2.08 -5.85 16.19
N TRP A 61 3.05 -6.24 15.37
CA TRP A 61 2.80 -6.67 13.97
C TRP A 61 3.25 -8.11 13.73
N TYR A 62 2.52 -8.82 12.86
CA TYR A 62 2.87 -10.14 12.34
C TYR A 62 3.21 -11.20 13.39
N THR A 63 2.62 -11.15 14.59
CA THR A 63 2.96 -11.98 15.78
C THR A 63 4.30 -11.68 16.47
N GLY A 64 5.01 -10.66 16.00
CA GLY A 64 6.21 -10.12 16.59
C GLY A 64 7.43 -10.23 15.69
N PHE A 65 8.29 -9.22 15.73
CA PHE A 65 9.52 -9.19 14.95
C PHE A 65 10.64 -8.41 15.66
N ALA A 66 11.88 -8.61 15.20
CA ALA A 66 13.03 -7.87 15.72
C ALA A 66 13.22 -6.57 14.94
N THR A 67 13.15 -5.42 15.62
CA THR A 67 13.42 -4.09 15.03
C THR A 67 14.86 -3.93 14.55
N THR A 68 15.77 -4.85 14.94
CA THR A 68 17.10 -4.98 14.37
C THR A 68 17.12 -5.22 12.86
N SER A 69 15.98 -5.57 12.26
CA SER A 69 15.81 -5.72 10.81
C SER A 69 15.84 -4.40 10.03
N TYR A 70 15.82 -3.23 10.69
CA TYR A 70 15.84 -1.93 10.03
C TYR A 70 16.79 -0.94 10.74
N PRO A 71 17.56 -0.09 10.02
CA PRO A 71 18.46 0.89 10.64
C PRO A 71 17.76 1.82 11.65
N PRO A 72 18.26 1.93 12.90
CA PRO A 72 17.46 2.50 13.99
C PRO A 72 17.65 4.01 14.17
N GLY A 73 18.67 4.61 13.57
CA GLY A 73 19.20 5.91 14.00
C GLY A 73 18.18 7.05 13.96
N THR A 74 17.45 7.21 12.86
CA THR A 74 16.43 8.28 12.75
C THR A 74 15.21 7.98 13.62
N HIS A 75 14.85 6.70 13.80
CA HIS A 75 13.73 6.29 14.65
C HIS A 75 14.04 6.51 16.13
N MET A 76 15.24 6.15 16.59
CA MET A 76 15.73 6.45 17.94
C MET A 76 15.84 7.95 18.18
N ALA A 77 16.19 8.76 17.17
CA ALA A 77 16.19 10.22 17.29
C ALA A 77 14.76 10.77 17.53
N ILE A 78 13.76 10.25 16.81
CA ILE A 78 12.35 10.61 17.06
C ILE A 78 11.92 10.11 18.45
N GLY A 79 12.19 8.84 18.78
CA GLY A 79 11.83 8.24 20.07
C GLY A 79 12.44 8.98 21.26
N GLY A 80 13.69 9.43 21.15
CA GLY A 80 14.32 10.27 22.16
C GLY A 80 13.67 11.66 22.29
N LEU A 81 13.25 12.27 21.18
CA LEU A 81 12.53 13.55 21.21
C LEU A 81 11.08 13.42 21.71
N MET A 82 10.48 12.22 21.66
CA MET A 82 9.13 11.99 22.17
C MET A 82 9.00 12.23 23.68
N HIS A 83 10.12 12.20 24.42
CA HIS A 83 10.14 12.63 25.83
C HIS A 83 9.91 14.14 26.04
N LEU A 84 10.01 14.95 24.97
CA LEU A 84 9.87 16.41 25.01
C LEU A 84 8.67 16.92 24.21
N MET A 85 8.19 16.16 23.23
CA MET A 85 7.12 16.59 22.32
C MET A 85 6.33 15.40 21.75
N PRO A 86 5.11 15.62 21.21
CA PRO A 86 4.33 14.53 20.62
C PRO A 86 5.00 13.89 19.39
N LEU A 87 4.67 12.62 19.12
CA LEU A 87 5.22 11.80 18.04
C LEU A 87 5.29 12.50 16.67
N ARG A 88 4.19 13.13 16.23
CA ARG A 88 4.14 13.85 14.94
C ARG A 88 5.08 15.05 14.91
N ALA A 89 5.19 15.78 16.01
CA ALA A 89 6.10 16.93 16.12
C ALA A 89 7.56 16.47 16.12
N ALA A 90 7.88 15.39 16.85
CA ALA A 90 9.21 14.79 16.84
C ALA A 90 9.64 14.36 15.43
N PHE A 91 8.75 13.69 14.68
CA PHE A 91 9.00 13.35 13.27
C PHE A 91 9.30 14.58 12.41
N VAL A 92 8.47 15.64 12.51
CA VAL A 92 8.66 16.88 11.74
C VAL A 92 10.01 17.53 12.05
N VAL A 93 10.40 17.57 13.33
CA VAL A 93 11.70 18.13 13.76
C VAL A 93 12.87 17.32 13.20
N VAL A 94 12.82 16.00 13.27
CA VAL A 94 13.90 15.13 12.75
C VAL A 94 13.98 15.19 11.22
N GLN A 95 12.84 15.24 10.52
CA GLN A 95 12.77 15.42 9.06
C GLN A 95 13.36 16.77 8.63
N LEU A 96 13.01 17.86 9.33
CA LEU A 96 13.55 19.18 9.06
C LEU A 96 15.05 19.22 9.34
N LEU A 97 15.52 18.62 10.44
CA LEU A 97 16.95 18.49 10.73
C LEU A 97 17.69 17.76 9.62
N GLY A 98 17.14 16.63 9.14
CA GLY A 98 17.68 15.89 8.00
C GLY A 98 17.80 16.75 6.74
N LEU A 99 16.77 17.54 6.43
CA LEU A 99 16.79 18.45 5.29
C LEU A 99 17.83 19.56 5.45
N LEU A 100 17.97 20.15 6.63
CA LEU A 100 19.00 21.17 6.89
C LEU A 100 20.41 20.60 6.77
N LEU A 101 20.63 19.39 7.29
CA LEU A 101 21.87 18.65 7.10
C LEU A 101 22.13 18.39 5.61
N LEU A 102 21.10 18.05 4.83
CA LEU A 102 21.20 17.83 3.39
C LEU A 102 21.56 19.11 2.63
N VAL A 103 20.95 20.25 2.95
CA VAL A 103 21.28 21.56 2.34
C VAL A 103 22.75 21.92 2.57
N VAL A 104 23.24 21.80 3.81
CA VAL A 104 24.65 22.02 4.11
C VAL A 104 25.53 20.96 3.45
N GLY A 105 25.08 19.71 3.42
CA GLY A 105 25.78 18.60 2.80
C GLY A 105 26.00 18.81 1.31
N VAL A 106 24.98 19.25 0.57
CA VAL A 106 25.05 19.57 -0.87
C VAL A 106 25.98 20.74 -1.12
N TYR A 107 25.94 21.79 -0.28
CA TYR A 107 26.88 22.90 -0.38
C TYR A 107 28.32 22.41 -0.23
N ARG A 108 28.60 21.64 0.82
CA ARG A 108 29.95 21.11 1.11
C ARG A 108 30.43 20.10 0.08
N PHE A 109 29.54 19.26 -0.43
CA PHE A 109 29.82 18.34 -1.53
C PHE A 109 30.16 19.12 -2.80
N SER A 110 29.37 20.15 -3.14
CA SER A 110 29.59 20.98 -4.32
C SER A 110 30.94 21.72 -4.27
N LEU A 111 31.38 22.16 -3.09
CA LEU A 111 32.70 22.79 -2.89
C LEU A 111 33.88 21.87 -3.30
N LEU A 112 33.69 20.56 -3.35
CA LEU A 112 34.70 19.61 -3.82
C LEU A 112 34.87 19.63 -5.35
N TRP A 113 33.91 20.20 -6.06
CA TRP A 113 33.84 20.17 -7.53
C TRP A 113 33.89 21.57 -8.16
N VAL A 114 33.29 22.57 -7.49
CA VAL A 114 33.08 23.94 -7.98
C VAL A 114 33.44 24.98 -6.92
N THR A 115 33.48 26.27 -7.29
CA THR A 115 33.79 27.36 -6.34
C THR A 115 32.61 27.68 -5.41
N ALA A 116 32.82 28.56 -4.44
CA ALA A 116 31.89 28.76 -3.32
C ALA A 116 30.54 29.35 -3.75
N ARG A 117 30.54 30.31 -4.69
CA ARG A 117 29.28 30.89 -5.18
C ARG A 117 28.42 29.87 -5.97
N PRO A 118 28.94 29.12 -6.97
CA PRO A 118 28.24 27.98 -7.57
C PRO A 118 27.72 26.94 -6.57
N ALA A 119 28.51 26.61 -5.54
CA ALA A 119 28.07 25.69 -4.50
C ALA A 119 26.86 26.25 -3.72
N GLY A 120 26.82 27.56 -3.49
CA GLY A 120 25.66 28.25 -2.90
C GLY A 120 24.40 28.14 -3.78
N PHE A 121 24.55 28.28 -5.10
CA PHE A 121 23.43 28.05 -6.03
C PHE A 121 23.00 26.59 -6.06
N ALA A 122 23.92 25.63 -5.97
CA ALA A 122 23.58 24.21 -5.87
C ALA A 122 22.72 23.91 -4.62
N ALA A 123 23.06 24.53 -3.48
CA ALA A 123 22.27 24.43 -2.25
C ALA A 123 20.88 25.07 -2.39
N LEU A 124 20.78 26.22 -3.07
CA LEU A 124 19.47 26.85 -3.34
C LEU A 124 18.61 26.01 -4.30
N SER A 125 19.22 25.45 -5.35
CA SER A 125 18.55 24.58 -6.31
C SER A 125 18.02 23.29 -5.66
N LEU A 126 18.71 22.74 -4.66
CA LEU A 126 18.21 21.61 -3.88
C LEU A 126 16.85 21.94 -3.24
N VAL A 127 16.72 23.09 -2.59
CA VAL A 127 15.52 23.49 -1.84
C VAL A 127 14.29 23.62 -2.76
N VAL A 128 14.51 23.98 -4.02
CA VAL A 128 13.43 24.09 -5.02
C VAL A 128 13.44 22.92 -6.01
N ALA A 129 14.10 21.82 -5.69
CA ALA A 129 14.07 20.63 -6.53
C ALA A 129 12.74 19.89 -6.33
N SER A 130 12.11 19.48 -7.42
CA SER A 130 10.89 18.67 -7.39
C SER A 130 11.12 17.32 -6.72
N SER A 131 12.28 16.68 -6.93
CA SER A 131 12.67 15.44 -6.22
C SER A 131 12.71 15.59 -4.70
N ILE A 132 13.13 16.74 -4.17
CA ILE A 132 13.12 16.98 -2.71
C ILE A 132 11.69 17.15 -2.21
N SER A 133 10.89 17.92 -2.94
CA SER A 133 9.48 18.12 -2.62
C SER A 133 8.71 16.80 -2.63
N GLU A 134 8.94 15.97 -3.64
CA GLU A 134 8.38 14.63 -3.76
C GLU A 134 8.84 13.70 -2.62
N THR A 135 10.15 13.59 -2.38
CA THR A 135 10.70 12.70 -1.35
C THR A 135 10.16 13.03 0.05
N ILE A 136 9.92 14.31 0.34
CA ILE A 136 9.46 14.77 1.65
C ILE A 136 7.92 14.76 1.76
N HIS A 137 7.22 15.30 0.75
CA HIS A 137 5.79 15.60 0.84
C HIS A 137 4.89 14.59 0.12
N LEU A 138 5.43 13.77 -0.78
CA LEU A 138 4.72 12.64 -1.41
C LEU A 138 5.09 11.32 -0.71
N PHE A 139 6.40 11.04 -0.57
CA PHE A 139 6.85 9.75 -0.02
C PHE A 139 7.09 9.76 1.49
N GLY A 140 7.60 10.86 2.08
CA GLY A 140 7.90 10.90 3.52
C GLY A 140 9.14 10.10 3.92
N GLN A 141 10.11 9.92 3.00
CA GLN A 141 11.30 9.08 3.18
C GLN A 141 12.37 9.73 4.08
N LEU A 142 12.14 9.69 5.39
CA LEU A 142 13.03 10.29 6.39
C LEU A 142 14.47 9.72 6.36
N PRO A 143 14.68 8.38 6.39
CA PRO A 143 16.03 7.82 6.37
C PRO A 143 16.84 8.24 5.14
N THR A 144 16.20 8.38 3.97
CA THR A 144 16.86 8.82 2.73
C THR A 144 17.43 10.24 2.87
N ILE A 145 16.58 11.20 3.27
CA ILE A 145 16.98 12.61 3.42
C ILE A 145 18.05 12.77 4.51
N PHE A 146 17.82 12.17 5.68
CA PHE A 146 18.71 12.32 6.82
C PHE A 146 20.08 11.65 6.57
N SER A 147 20.09 10.40 6.10
CA SER A 147 21.33 9.66 5.86
C SER A 147 22.18 10.30 4.77
N LEU A 148 21.57 10.78 3.68
CA LEU A 148 22.28 11.46 2.61
C LEU A 148 22.84 12.80 3.09
N GLY A 149 22.09 13.55 3.91
CA GLY A 149 22.60 14.78 4.51
C GLY A 149 23.84 14.55 5.38
N VAL A 150 23.81 13.55 6.25
CA VAL A 150 24.98 13.14 7.04
C VAL A 150 26.13 12.70 6.11
N PHE A 151 25.84 11.87 5.12
CA PHE A 151 26.83 11.32 4.20
C PHE A 151 27.59 12.40 3.43
N LEU A 152 26.88 13.35 2.82
CA LEU A 152 27.49 14.45 2.06
C LEU A 152 28.34 15.37 2.95
N ASN A 153 27.95 15.56 4.22
CA ASN A 153 28.77 16.28 5.20
C ASN A 153 30.06 15.53 5.58
N GLY A 154 30.14 14.22 5.36
CA GLY A 154 31.32 13.38 5.55
C GLY A 154 32.34 13.47 4.41
N LEU A 155 31.90 13.71 3.17
CA LEU A 155 32.74 13.67 1.96
C LEU A 155 33.95 14.61 1.97
N PRO A 156 33.90 15.84 2.55
CA PRO A 156 35.09 16.67 2.65
C PRO A 156 36.21 16.06 3.50
N TYR A 157 35.90 15.20 4.47
CA TYR A 157 36.90 14.49 5.26
C TYR A 157 37.51 13.33 4.46
N VAL A 158 36.69 12.62 3.67
CA VAL A 158 37.16 11.61 2.71
C VAL A 158 38.18 12.20 1.73
N TYR A 159 37.85 13.34 1.12
CA TYR A 159 38.74 14.02 0.18
C TYR A 159 40.08 14.40 0.84
N ARG A 160 40.04 15.05 2.00
CA ARG A 160 41.24 15.48 2.73
C ARG A 160 42.08 14.31 3.22
N TRP A 161 41.46 13.20 3.61
CA TRP A 161 42.20 11.99 3.95
C TRP A 161 43.00 11.46 2.76
N ILE A 162 42.38 11.34 1.58
CA ILE A 162 43.07 10.83 0.38
C ILE A 162 44.22 11.76 -0.02
N VAL A 163 43.98 13.08 -0.04
CA VAL A 163 44.96 14.09 -0.46
C VAL A 163 46.06 14.31 0.59
N ALA A 164 45.70 14.65 1.83
CA ALA A 164 46.64 15.07 2.87
C ALA A 164 47.07 13.93 3.80
N GLY A 165 46.20 12.95 4.08
CA GLY A 165 46.51 11.81 4.94
C GLY A 165 46.56 12.11 6.43
N ARG A 166 45.81 13.11 6.92
CA ARG A 166 45.72 13.40 8.36
C ARG A 166 44.77 12.41 9.03
N TRP A 167 45.22 11.74 10.08
CA TRP A 167 44.42 10.74 10.81
C TRP A 167 43.07 11.26 11.34
N ILE A 168 42.99 12.55 11.70
CA ILE A 168 41.72 13.16 12.10
C ILE A 168 40.69 13.16 10.95
N ASP A 169 41.12 13.36 9.70
CA ASP A 169 40.20 13.33 8.55
C ASP A 169 39.71 11.91 8.29
N LEU A 170 40.54 10.88 8.52
CA LEU A 170 40.09 9.47 8.49
C LEU A 170 39.06 9.21 9.59
N ALA A 171 39.36 9.57 10.84
CA ALA A 171 38.45 9.35 11.97
C ALA A 171 37.09 10.04 11.75
N LEU A 172 37.09 11.28 11.26
CA LEU A 172 35.86 12.01 10.95
C LEU A 172 35.11 11.38 9.78
N ALA A 173 35.79 10.95 8.71
CA ALA A 173 35.14 10.23 7.61
C ALA A 173 34.47 8.93 8.10
N VAL A 174 35.12 8.19 8.99
CA VAL A 174 34.58 6.97 9.61
C VAL A 174 33.38 7.28 10.52
N ILE A 175 33.43 8.33 11.33
CA ILE A 175 32.30 8.77 12.17
C ILE A 175 31.08 9.10 11.30
N PHE A 176 31.26 9.86 10.21
CA PHE A 176 30.16 10.17 9.30
C PHE A 176 29.66 8.92 8.57
N ALA A 177 30.52 7.97 8.19
CA ALA A 177 30.10 6.70 7.58
C ALA A 177 29.29 5.83 8.56
N ALA A 178 29.71 5.76 9.83
CA ALA A 178 28.96 5.11 10.90
C ALA A 178 27.59 5.77 11.07
N ALA A 179 27.55 7.11 11.19
CA ALA A 179 26.31 7.87 11.33
C ALA A 179 25.35 7.70 10.13
N THR A 180 25.88 7.71 8.90
CA THR A 180 25.08 7.40 7.70
C THR A 180 24.53 5.98 7.78
N THR A 181 25.31 5.01 8.24
CA THR A 181 24.87 3.61 8.36
C THR A 181 23.78 3.45 9.42
N ALA A 182 23.93 4.14 10.56
CA ALA A 182 22.93 4.17 11.62
C ALA A 182 21.58 4.70 11.12
N ALA A 183 21.59 5.70 10.24
CA ALA A 183 20.37 6.23 9.61
C ALA A 183 19.85 5.34 8.48
N HIS A 184 20.73 4.88 7.57
CA HIS A 184 20.38 4.03 6.43
C HIS A 184 21.64 3.42 5.78
N HIS A 185 21.91 2.14 6.03
CA HIS A 185 23.11 1.44 5.55
C HIS A 185 23.23 1.37 4.02
N VAL A 186 22.12 1.30 3.28
CA VAL A 186 22.13 1.28 1.81
C VAL A 186 22.71 2.57 1.22
N THR A 187 22.45 3.73 1.86
CA THR A 187 23.07 5.00 1.46
C THR A 187 24.59 4.93 1.60
N THR A 188 25.12 4.30 2.66
CA THR A 188 26.57 4.17 2.84
C THR A 188 27.20 3.31 1.75
N ILE A 189 26.56 2.18 1.41
CA ILE A 189 27.06 1.21 0.41
C ILE A 189 27.06 1.84 -1.00
N PHE A 190 25.90 2.30 -1.48
CA PHE A 190 25.81 2.93 -2.81
C PHE A 190 26.50 4.29 -2.84
N GLY A 191 26.51 5.03 -1.73
CA GLY A 191 27.27 6.27 -1.57
C GLY A 191 28.77 6.05 -1.82
N GLY A 192 29.31 4.92 -1.35
CA GLY A 192 30.69 4.50 -1.62
C GLY A 192 31.00 4.44 -3.12
N VAL A 193 30.11 3.81 -3.90
CA VAL A 193 30.28 3.63 -5.35
C VAL A 193 29.98 4.93 -6.12
N LEU A 194 28.86 5.58 -5.81
CA LEU A 194 28.33 6.68 -6.63
C LEU A 194 28.95 8.04 -6.30
N PHE A 195 29.43 8.25 -5.07
CA PHE A 195 29.97 9.54 -4.61
C PHE A 195 31.44 9.46 -4.20
N ILE A 196 31.85 8.44 -3.42
CA ILE A 196 33.24 8.35 -2.94
C ILE A 196 34.18 7.90 -4.05
N LEU A 197 33.82 6.93 -4.89
CA LEU A 197 34.65 6.51 -6.01
C LEU A 197 35.00 7.67 -6.98
N PRO A 198 34.03 8.43 -7.54
CA PRO A 198 34.38 9.56 -8.41
C PRO A 198 35.14 10.66 -7.66
N LEU A 199 34.84 10.87 -6.36
CA LEU A 199 35.59 11.81 -5.52
C LEU A 199 37.03 11.36 -5.31
N GLY A 200 37.27 10.06 -5.14
CA GLY A 200 38.60 9.46 -5.03
C GLY A 200 39.40 9.64 -6.31
N LEU A 201 38.77 9.42 -7.48
CA LEU A 201 39.38 9.73 -8.78
C LEU A 201 39.72 11.23 -8.90
N HIS A 202 38.84 12.10 -8.42
CA HIS A 202 39.10 13.55 -8.38
C HIS A 202 40.27 13.91 -7.43
N ALA A 203 40.32 13.31 -6.25
CA ALA A 203 41.38 13.50 -5.26
C ALA A 203 42.75 13.05 -5.77
N LEU A 204 42.82 11.89 -6.44
CA LEU A 204 44.05 11.38 -7.06
C LEU A 204 44.61 12.37 -8.10
N ARG A 205 43.75 13.01 -8.89
CA ARG A 205 44.17 14.06 -9.82
C ARG A 205 44.74 15.28 -9.11
N GLY A 206 44.16 15.67 -7.97
CA GLY A 206 44.68 16.72 -7.10
C GLY A 206 46.11 16.41 -6.61
N VAL A 207 46.36 15.15 -6.22
CA VAL A 207 47.69 14.67 -5.81
C VAL A 207 48.68 14.73 -6.98
N VAL A 208 48.26 14.34 -8.19
CA VAL A 208 49.12 14.34 -9.40
C VAL A 208 49.49 15.75 -9.86
N ALA A 209 48.57 16.72 -9.73
CA ALA A 209 48.79 18.10 -10.17
C ALA A 209 49.86 18.86 -9.35
N ALA A 210 50.28 18.31 -8.20
CA ALA A 210 51.04 19.05 -7.20
C ALA A 210 52.58 19.09 -7.36
N THR A 211 53.26 18.37 -8.30
CA THR A 211 54.69 18.55 -8.78
C THR A 211 55.31 17.27 -9.42
N SER A 212 56.50 17.36 -10.07
CA SER A 212 57.05 16.33 -10.98
C SER A 212 58.01 15.26 -10.43
N ARG A 213 58.78 15.46 -9.34
CA ARG A 213 59.85 14.49 -8.97
C ARG A 213 59.37 13.21 -8.25
N ASP A 214 58.39 13.29 -7.34
CA ASP A 214 57.88 12.13 -6.57
C ASP A 214 56.41 11.78 -6.89
N ARG A 215 56.04 11.78 -8.17
CA ARG A 215 54.64 11.58 -8.60
C ARG A 215 54.12 10.18 -8.28
N MET A 216 54.90 9.13 -8.58
CA MET A 216 54.46 7.74 -8.45
C MET A 216 54.21 7.34 -6.99
N TRP A 217 55.17 7.61 -6.10
CA TRP A 217 55.03 7.29 -4.67
C TRP A 217 53.86 7.99 -3.98
N ARG A 218 53.55 9.23 -4.37
CA ARG A 218 52.39 9.96 -3.83
C ARG A 218 51.06 9.36 -4.29
N VAL A 219 50.96 8.92 -5.55
CA VAL A 219 49.78 8.22 -6.06
C VAL A 219 49.60 6.89 -5.33
N ILE A 220 50.67 6.10 -5.16
CA ILE A 220 50.62 4.84 -4.40
C ILE A 220 50.15 5.07 -2.96
N LYS A 221 50.68 6.10 -2.27
CA LYS A 221 50.24 6.46 -0.92
C LYS A 221 48.77 6.88 -0.88
N ALA A 222 48.30 7.66 -1.87
CA ALA A 222 46.90 8.08 -1.95
C ALA A 222 45.95 6.89 -2.22
N LEU A 223 46.36 5.93 -3.07
CA LEU A 223 45.63 4.68 -3.28
C LEU A 223 45.59 3.83 -2.00
N GLY A 224 46.73 3.68 -1.31
CA GLY A 224 46.79 2.97 -0.03
C GLY A 224 45.90 3.62 1.04
N ARG A 225 45.85 4.96 1.11
CA ARG A 225 44.90 5.69 1.96
C ARG A 225 43.44 5.43 1.55
N GLY A 226 43.15 5.35 0.26
CA GLY A 226 41.84 4.98 -0.26
C GLY A 226 41.41 3.57 0.16
N VAL A 227 42.31 2.59 0.07
CA VAL A 227 42.07 1.22 0.53
C VAL A 227 41.85 1.17 2.05
N LEU A 228 42.70 1.86 2.83
CA LEU A 228 42.53 1.93 4.29
C LEU A 228 41.19 2.58 4.68
N LEU A 229 40.79 3.66 3.98
CA LEU A 229 39.50 4.30 4.18
C LEU A 229 38.36 3.32 3.85
N ALA A 230 38.43 2.61 2.72
CA ALA A 230 37.41 1.65 2.32
C ALA A 230 37.27 0.53 3.37
N ALA A 231 38.39 -0.01 3.87
CA ALA A 231 38.39 -1.01 4.94
C ALA A 231 37.81 -0.47 6.25
N ALA A 232 38.16 0.77 6.64
CA ALA A 232 37.64 1.41 7.85
C ALA A 232 36.13 1.73 7.75
N MET A 233 35.68 2.20 6.58
CA MET A 233 34.26 2.45 6.31
C MET A 233 33.45 1.15 6.27
N LEU A 234 33.98 0.09 5.65
CA LEU A 234 33.35 -1.23 5.67
C LEU A 234 33.24 -1.76 7.11
N SER A 235 34.29 -1.60 7.91
CA SER A 235 34.28 -1.94 9.33
C SER A 235 33.21 -1.14 10.09
N ALA A 236 33.08 0.17 9.81
CA ALA A 236 32.04 1.00 10.40
C ALA A 236 30.63 0.55 10.01
N ILE A 237 30.41 0.16 8.74
CA ILE A 237 29.12 -0.38 8.27
C ILE A 237 28.77 -1.67 9.04
N VAL A 238 29.74 -2.58 9.18
CA VAL A 238 29.54 -3.86 9.87
C VAL A 238 29.28 -3.64 11.35
N VAL A 239 30.10 -2.84 12.04
CA VAL A 239 30.03 -2.67 13.50
C VAL A 239 28.80 -1.85 13.92
N THR A 240 28.47 -0.78 13.19
CA THR A 240 27.40 0.15 13.60
C THR A 240 26.04 -0.54 13.68
N VAL A 241 25.76 -1.45 12.75
CA VAL A 241 24.52 -2.21 12.70
C VAL A 241 24.80 -3.71 12.77
N LEU A 242 25.80 -4.13 13.55
CA LEU A 242 26.16 -5.55 13.68
C LEU A 242 24.96 -6.47 14.00
N PRO A 243 24.05 -6.11 14.93
CA PRO A 243 22.86 -6.90 15.19
C PRO A 243 21.97 -7.13 13.95
N TYR A 244 21.90 -6.17 13.02
CA TYR A 244 21.18 -6.32 11.75
C TYR A 244 21.82 -7.40 10.87
N TRP A 245 23.15 -7.41 10.74
CA TRP A 245 23.85 -8.40 9.92
C TRP A 245 23.70 -9.81 10.48
N ILE A 246 23.81 -9.96 11.80
CA ILE A 246 23.60 -11.24 12.48
C ILE A 246 22.15 -11.71 12.27
N TRP A 247 21.18 -10.80 12.45
CA TRP A 247 19.78 -11.09 12.20
C TRP A 247 19.56 -11.56 10.75
N SER A 248 20.02 -10.80 9.76
CA SER A 248 19.85 -11.09 8.33
C SER A 248 20.42 -12.44 7.89
N VAL A 249 21.45 -12.94 8.56
CA VAL A 249 22.01 -14.29 8.29
C VAL A 249 21.19 -15.37 8.99
N SER A 250 20.85 -15.14 10.25
CA SER A 250 20.15 -16.11 11.09
C SER A 250 18.68 -16.30 10.70
N ASP A 251 18.13 -15.35 9.94
CA ASP A 251 16.71 -15.19 9.69
C ASP A 251 16.50 -14.35 8.44
N PRO A 252 16.87 -14.91 7.28
CA PRO A 252 16.85 -14.18 6.03
C PRO A 252 15.43 -13.80 5.66
N ILE A 253 15.31 -12.70 4.93
CA ILE A 253 14.06 -12.28 4.32
C ILE A 253 13.69 -13.34 3.27
N THR A 254 12.78 -14.25 3.63
CA THR A 254 12.30 -15.33 2.75
C THR A 254 11.10 -14.91 1.90
N GLN A 255 10.66 -13.66 2.00
CA GLN A 255 9.55 -13.14 1.21
C GLN A 255 9.95 -13.03 -0.26
N VAL A 256 9.02 -13.31 -1.15
CA VAL A 256 9.20 -13.06 -2.58
C VAL A 256 9.19 -11.54 -2.84
N SER A 257 9.88 -11.09 -3.88
CA SER A 257 9.95 -9.68 -4.26
C SER A 257 8.57 -9.07 -4.50
N ILE A 258 8.25 -7.99 -3.79
CA ILE A 258 7.03 -7.22 -4.00
C ILE A 258 7.18 -6.40 -5.30
N PRO A 259 6.21 -6.44 -6.24
CA PRO A 259 6.20 -5.58 -7.42
C PRO A 259 6.34 -4.11 -7.03
N HIS A 260 7.15 -3.34 -7.77
CA HIS A 260 7.39 -1.93 -7.47
C HIS A 260 7.39 -1.10 -8.74
N GLY A 261 6.64 0.00 -8.75
CA GLY A 261 6.40 0.81 -9.96
C GLY A 261 7.66 1.38 -10.61
N SER A 262 8.73 1.61 -9.83
CA SER A 262 10.03 2.05 -10.36
C SER A 262 10.76 1.02 -11.25
N ARG A 263 10.32 -0.24 -11.24
CA ARG A 263 10.91 -1.33 -12.03
C ARG A 263 10.18 -1.56 -13.36
N GLU A 264 9.04 -0.91 -13.54
CA GLU A 264 8.19 -1.04 -14.72
C GLU A 264 8.81 -0.40 -15.97
N ASN A 265 8.22 -0.70 -17.12
CA ASN A 265 8.54 -0.01 -18.37
C ASN A 265 7.73 1.31 -18.47
N PHE A 266 8.40 2.44 -18.34
CA PHE A 266 7.79 3.77 -18.30
C PHE A 266 7.18 4.22 -19.64
N LEU A 267 7.53 3.57 -20.76
CA LEU A 267 6.89 3.84 -22.05
C LEU A 267 5.50 3.21 -22.15
N VAL A 268 5.31 2.09 -21.45
CA VAL A 268 4.03 1.37 -21.32
C VAL A 268 3.21 1.97 -20.18
N ARG A 269 3.80 2.03 -18.98
CA ARG A 269 3.21 2.60 -17.76
C ARG A 269 3.67 4.04 -17.55
N ARG A 270 3.12 4.94 -18.38
CA ARG A 270 3.49 6.38 -18.42
C ARG A 270 3.16 7.11 -17.12
N ASP A 271 2.12 6.66 -16.43
CA ASP A 271 1.73 7.08 -15.08
C ASP A 271 2.88 6.89 -14.08
N LEU A 272 3.48 5.71 -14.06
CA LEU A 272 4.61 5.38 -13.19
C LEU A 272 5.89 6.09 -13.63
N GLY A 273 6.11 6.23 -14.94
CA GLY A 273 7.22 7.02 -15.49
C GLY A 273 7.15 8.50 -15.12
N PHE A 274 5.95 9.07 -15.01
CA PHE A 274 5.77 10.43 -14.53
C PHE A 274 6.25 10.58 -13.08
N ILE A 275 5.78 9.72 -12.19
CA ILE A 275 6.08 9.77 -10.75
C ILE A 275 7.55 9.40 -10.49
N PHE A 276 8.03 8.23 -10.95
CA PHE A 276 9.35 7.73 -10.54
C PHE A 276 10.53 8.25 -11.36
N PHE A 277 10.29 8.96 -12.46
CA PHE A 277 11.35 9.47 -13.33
C PHE A 277 11.19 10.95 -13.67
N LEU A 278 10.09 11.35 -14.32
CA LEU A 278 9.98 12.71 -14.88
C LEU A 278 9.83 13.79 -13.80
N LEU A 279 8.94 13.57 -12.82
CA LEU A 279 8.68 14.50 -11.73
C LEU A 279 9.93 14.75 -10.86
N PRO A 280 10.67 13.74 -10.38
CA PRO A 280 11.87 13.95 -9.58
C PRO A 280 12.97 14.69 -10.34
N TRP A 281 13.17 14.38 -11.62
CA TRP A 281 14.13 15.07 -12.49
C TRP A 281 13.72 16.52 -12.74
N GLY A 282 12.46 16.76 -13.10
CA GLY A 282 11.92 18.09 -13.32
C GLY A 282 12.78 18.98 -14.21
N THR A 283 13.11 20.19 -13.74
CA THR A 283 13.95 21.13 -14.49
C THR A 283 15.43 20.73 -14.53
N ALA A 284 15.87 19.74 -13.73
CA ALA A 284 17.24 19.23 -13.81
C ALA A 284 17.51 18.47 -15.12
N LEU A 285 16.48 17.95 -15.81
CA LEU A 285 16.62 17.39 -17.16
C LEU A 285 17.16 18.43 -18.16
N LEU A 286 16.79 19.71 -17.99
CA LEU A 286 17.31 20.80 -18.83
C LEU A 286 18.80 21.08 -18.58
N VAL A 287 19.30 20.69 -17.40
CA VAL A 287 20.72 20.81 -17.03
C VAL A 287 21.52 19.61 -17.55
N LEU A 288 20.88 18.47 -17.83
CA LEU A 288 21.56 17.23 -18.22
C LEU A 288 22.47 17.40 -19.47
N PRO A 289 22.05 18.06 -20.58
CA PRO A 289 22.95 18.30 -21.71
C PRO A 289 24.18 19.12 -21.33
N TYR A 290 24.02 20.12 -20.44
CA TYR A 290 25.12 20.91 -19.91
C TYR A 290 26.06 20.07 -19.05
N ALA A 291 25.51 19.21 -18.19
CA ALA A 291 26.28 18.27 -17.39
C ALA A 291 27.08 17.32 -18.28
N LEU A 292 26.49 16.73 -19.33
CA LEU A 292 27.18 15.87 -20.30
C LEU A 292 28.30 16.63 -21.04
N TRP A 293 28.03 17.84 -21.50
CA TRP A 293 29.05 18.66 -22.15
C TRP A 293 30.23 18.97 -21.22
N LYS A 294 29.94 19.36 -19.97
CA LYS A 294 30.98 19.61 -18.95
C LYS A 294 31.72 18.33 -18.55
N THR A 295 31.04 17.20 -18.56
CA THR A 295 31.65 15.89 -18.33
C THR A 295 32.68 15.60 -19.41
N ALA A 296 32.35 15.79 -20.69
CA ALA A 296 33.26 15.54 -21.80
C ALA A 296 34.42 16.57 -21.90
N THR A 297 34.22 17.80 -21.45
CA THR A 297 35.16 18.92 -21.71
C THR A 297 35.96 19.39 -20.51
N THR A 298 35.61 18.97 -19.28
CA THR A 298 36.22 19.51 -18.06
C THR A 298 36.68 18.42 -17.09
N ARG A 299 37.25 18.85 -15.96
CA ARG A 299 37.70 17.96 -14.89
C ARG A 299 36.55 17.34 -14.08
N LEU A 300 35.30 17.68 -14.41
CA LEU A 300 34.09 17.16 -13.75
C LEU A 300 33.64 15.79 -14.27
N TRP A 301 34.38 15.19 -15.21
CA TRP A 301 34.01 13.89 -15.79
C TRP A 301 33.73 12.77 -14.77
N PRO A 302 34.45 12.62 -13.62
CA PRO A 302 34.15 11.54 -12.69
C PRO A 302 32.74 11.69 -12.09
N LEU A 303 32.36 12.92 -11.74
CA LEU A 303 31.02 13.24 -11.25
C LEU A 303 29.96 12.99 -12.32
N GLY A 304 30.25 13.41 -13.55
CA GLY A 304 29.34 13.24 -14.69
C GLY A 304 29.06 11.78 -15.07
N VAL A 305 30.06 10.90 -14.93
CA VAL A 305 29.86 9.45 -15.11
C VAL A 305 28.90 8.90 -14.06
N SER A 306 29.00 9.31 -12.80
CA SER A 306 28.02 8.92 -11.77
C SER A 306 26.61 9.43 -12.08
N VAL A 307 26.47 10.66 -12.60
CA VAL A 307 25.18 11.20 -13.04
C VAL A 307 24.60 10.32 -14.15
N LEU A 308 25.39 9.95 -15.17
CA LEU A 308 24.94 9.12 -16.28
C LEU A 308 24.56 7.71 -15.84
N LEU A 309 25.36 7.09 -14.95
CA LEU A 309 25.05 5.77 -14.39
C LEU A 309 23.71 5.80 -13.65
N CYS A 310 23.51 6.78 -12.76
CA CYS A 310 22.25 6.90 -12.02
C CYS A 310 21.07 7.24 -12.94
N PHE A 311 21.27 8.06 -13.97
CA PHE A 311 20.25 8.33 -14.99
C PHE A 311 19.80 7.05 -15.68
N ILE A 312 20.75 6.20 -16.11
CA ILE A 312 20.45 4.93 -16.78
C ILE A 312 19.72 3.98 -15.82
N LEU A 313 20.25 3.76 -14.62
CA LEU A 313 19.62 2.87 -13.63
C LEU A 313 18.22 3.36 -13.20
N GLY A 314 18.03 4.68 -13.13
CA GLY A 314 16.75 5.31 -12.82
C GLY A 314 15.68 5.11 -13.90
N THR A 315 16.04 4.68 -15.13
CA THR A 315 15.05 4.35 -16.17
C THR A 315 14.26 3.06 -15.88
N GLY A 316 14.59 2.34 -14.81
CA GLY A 316 13.85 1.16 -14.40
C GLY A 316 13.92 0.02 -15.43
N GLY A 317 12.78 -0.64 -15.66
CA GLY A 317 12.62 -1.67 -16.70
C GLY A 317 12.45 -1.12 -18.11
N THR A 318 12.48 0.20 -18.30
CA THR A 318 12.40 0.84 -19.63
C THR A 318 13.62 0.51 -20.48
N THR A 319 14.80 0.32 -19.86
CA THR A 319 16.01 -0.11 -20.54
C THR A 319 16.50 -1.46 -20.01
N PRO A 320 17.01 -2.36 -20.87
CA PRO A 320 17.54 -3.65 -20.42
C PRO A 320 18.84 -3.51 -19.62
N ILE A 321 19.49 -2.35 -19.69
CA ILE A 321 20.79 -2.07 -19.06
C ILE A 321 20.67 -2.12 -17.53
N SER A 322 19.59 -1.59 -16.95
CA SER A 322 19.38 -1.58 -15.50
C SER A 322 19.38 -2.99 -14.92
N ARG A 323 18.67 -3.93 -15.56
CA ARG A 323 18.63 -5.34 -15.16
C ARG A 323 19.97 -6.03 -15.41
N ALA A 324 20.65 -5.73 -16.53
CA ALA A 324 21.95 -6.32 -16.83
C ALA A 324 23.05 -5.92 -15.82
N ILE A 325 23.03 -4.69 -15.32
CA ILE A 325 24.01 -4.21 -14.33
C ILE A 325 23.70 -4.75 -12.93
N LEU A 326 22.43 -4.79 -12.53
CA LEU A 326 22.03 -5.12 -11.16
C LEU A 326 21.80 -6.62 -10.93
N GLY A 327 21.57 -7.41 -11.99
CA GLY A 327 21.24 -8.84 -11.85
C GLY A 327 20.03 -9.05 -10.94
N GLY A 328 20.09 -10.03 -10.04
CA GLY A 328 19.02 -10.31 -9.07
C GLY A 328 18.73 -9.16 -8.08
N ALA A 329 19.63 -8.19 -7.93
CA ALA A 329 19.34 -7.01 -7.11
C ALA A 329 18.28 -6.10 -7.75
N PHE A 330 18.05 -6.21 -9.06
CA PHE A 330 16.97 -5.48 -9.76
C PHE A 330 15.60 -5.78 -9.15
N ASP A 331 15.36 -7.04 -8.78
CA ASP A 331 14.06 -7.50 -8.27
C ASP A 331 13.84 -7.13 -6.80
N ILE A 332 14.88 -6.68 -6.10
CA ILE A 332 14.82 -6.33 -4.67
C ILE A 332 14.89 -4.81 -4.47
N LEU A 333 15.71 -4.10 -5.25
CA LEU A 333 15.94 -2.67 -5.08
C LEU A 333 14.78 -1.81 -5.60
N THR A 334 14.50 -0.70 -4.92
CA THR A 334 13.65 0.36 -5.47
C THR A 334 14.53 1.30 -6.30
N LEU A 335 14.23 1.42 -7.59
CA LEU A 335 15.11 2.07 -8.58
C LEU A 335 14.91 3.59 -8.64
N ASP A 336 13.83 4.09 -8.06
CA ASP A 336 13.58 5.51 -7.80
C ASP A 336 14.73 6.17 -7.03
N ARG A 337 15.42 5.40 -6.17
CA ARG A 337 16.62 5.87 -5.44
C ARG A 337 17.74 6.32 -6.38
N PHE A 338 17.93 5.66 -7.53
CA PHE A 338 18.92 6.08 -8.51
C PHE A 338 18.50 7.37 -9.21
N THR A 339 17.21 7.54 -9.52
CA THR A 339 16.67 8.82 -10.01
C THR A 339 16.93 9.93 -9.00
N PHE A 340 16.61 9.72 -7.72
CA PHE A 340 16.87 10.67 -6.65
C PHE A 340 18.37 10.99 -6.50
N TRP A 341 19.25 9.99 -6.47
CA TRP A 341 20.68 10.26 -6.39
C TRP A 341 21.23 11.01 -7.60
N ALA A 342 20.69 10.77 -8.81
CA ALA A 342 21.06 11.51 -10.00
C ALA A 342 20.73 13.00 -9.87
N THR A 343 19.57 13.35 -9.30
CA THR A 343 19.16 14.75 -9.09
C THR A 343 19.99 15.45 -8.03
N ILE A 344 20.62 14.72 -7.11
CA ILE A 344 21.60 15.27 -6.15
C ILE A 344 22.98 15.43 -6.79
N LEU A 345 23.45 14.42 -7.53
CA LEU A 345 24.76 14.41 -8.20
C LEU A 345 24.88 15.48 -9.28
N ILE A 346 23.77 15.90 -9.90
CA ILE A 346 23.77 16.96 -10.92
C ILE A 346 23.85 18.37 -10.34
N LEU A 347 23.55 18.58 -9.04
CA LEU A 347 23.49 19.92 -8.42
C LEU A 347 24.77 20.76 -8.55
N PRO A 348 26.00 20.20 -8.43
CA PRO A 348 27.22 20.98 -8.70
C PRO A 348 27.26 21.55 -10.12
N PHE A 349 26.73 20.82 -11.12
CA PHE A 349 26.60 21.33 -12.49
C PHE A 349 25.51 22.40 -12.59
N THR A 350 24.37 22.20 -11.93
CA THR A 350 23.29 23.19 -11.86
C THR A 350 23.77 24.51 -11.26
N GLY A 351 24.47 24.45 -10.12
CA GLY A 351 25.03 25.63 -9.48
C GLY A 351 26.07 26.36 -10.35
N TYR A 352 26.91 25.59 -11.06
CA TYR A 352 27.89 26.16 -12.00
C TYR A 352 27.24 26.80 -13.24
N LEU A 353 26.17 26.19 -13.75
CA LEU A 353 25.36 26.76 -14.82
C LEU A 353 24.72 28.07 -14.36
N LEU A 354 24.05 28.08 -13.20
CA LEU A 354 23.37 29.26 -12.69
C LEU A 354 24.31 30.43 -12.41
N ASP A 355 25.49 30.17 -11.83
CA ASP A 355 26.51 31.21 -11.64
C ASP A 355 26.93 31.84 -12.97
N GLY A 356 27.17 31.02 -13.99
CA GLY A 356 27.50 31.48 -15.34
C GLY A 356 26.35 32.20 -16.05
N LEU A 357 25.11 31.77 -15.84
CA LEU A 357 23.93 32.43 -16.43
C LEU A 357 23.67 33.79 -15.78
N LEU A 358 23.90 33.93 -14.49
CA LEU A 358 23.67 35.17 -13.74
C LEU A 358 24.82 36.18 -13.87
N ARG A 359 26.07 35.69 -13.97
CA ARG A 359 27.28 36.53 -13.89
C ARG A 359 28.38 36.09 -14.87
N GLY A 360 29.37 36.95 -15.04
CA GLY A 360 30.57 36.67 -15.84
C GLY A 360 30.38 36.75 -17.35
N GLY A 361 31.31 36.15 -18.10
CA GLY A 361 31.36 36.23 -19.56
C GLY A 361 30.15 35.60 -20.24
N THR A 362 29.61 34.50 -19.70
CA THR A 362 28.41 33.82 -20.22
C THR A 362 27.17 34.71 -20.11
N ALA A 363 26.91 35.29 -18.93
CA ALA A 363 25.82 36.25 -18.74
C ALA A 363 25.97 37.49 -19.63
N ALA A 364 27.19 38.02 -19.79
CA ALA A 364 27.46 39.14 -20.68
C ALA A 364 27.17 38.78 -22.15
N SER A 365 27.66 37.63 -22.62
CA SER A 365 27.40 37.12 -23.97
C SER A 365 25.91 36.88 -24.23
N LEU A 366 25.18 36.34 -23.25
CA LEU A 366 23.72 36.13 -23.37
C LEU A 366 22.98 37.46 -23.40
N ARG A 367 23.33 38.43 -22.55
CA ARG A 367 22.73 39.77 -22.57
C ARG A 367 23.03 40.52 -23.87
N SER A 368 24.24 40.38 -24.42
CA SER A 368 24.58 40.97 -25.71
C SER A 368 23.88 40.30 -26.88
N ALA A 369 23.66 38.98 -26.80
CA ALA A 369 23.00 38.22 -27.86
C ALA A 369 21.48 38.44 -27.84
N LEU A 370 20.85 38.36 -26.68
CA LEU A 370 19.39 38.29 -26.51
C LEU A 370 18.72 39.62 -26.14
N GLY A 371 19.51 40.62 -25.71
CA GLY A 371 18.99 41.82 -25.06
C GLY A 371 18.57 41.57 -23.60
N ARG A 372 18.46 42.65 -22.82
CA ARG A 372 18.21 42.57 -21.36
C ARG A 372 16.84 41.96 -21.03
N GLY A 373 15.79 42.30 -21.79
CA GLY A 373 14.43 41.84 -21.57
C GLY A 373 14.28 40.33 -21.76
N PHE A 374 14.64 39.81 -22.94
CA PHE A 374 14.51 38.38 -23.23
C PHE A 374 15.39 37.51 -22.33
N TYR A 375 16.61 37.98 -22.02
CA TYR A 375 17.48 37.32 -21.03
C TYR A 375 16.81 37.22 -19.64
N ALA A 376 16.16 38.29 -19.17
CA ALA A 376 15.47 38.29 -17.89
C ALA A 376 14.25 37.35 -17.88
N ILE A 377 13.47 37.33 -18.98
CA ILE A 377 12.33 36.42 -19.14
C ILE A 377 12.80 34.97 -19.14
N LEU A 378 13.82 34.64 -19.92
CA LEU A 378 14.35 33.27 -20.01
C LEU A 378 14.74 32.73 -18.62
N LEU A 379 15.49 33.54 -17.87
CA LEU A 379 15.97 33.15 -16.56
C LEU A 379 14.84 33.12 -15.52
N GLY A 380 13.94 34.11 -15.56
CA GLY A 380 12.75 34.18 -14.73
C GLY A 380 11.84 32.96 -14.93
N SER A 381 11.62 32.55 -16.19
CA SER A 381 10.82 31.37 -16.53
C SER A 381 11.46 30.06 -16.04
N TYR A 382 12.79 29.92 -16.12
CA TYR A 382 13.46 28.74 -15.55
C TYR A 382 13.27 28.63 -14.04
N PHE A 383 13.45 29.74 -13.32
CA PHE A 383 13.24 29.77 -11.86
C PHE A 383 11.76 29.54 -11.50
N ALA A 384 10.83 30.21 -12.20
CA ALA A 384 9.40 30.04 -12.00
C ALA A 384 8.95 28.59 -12.28
N ALA A 385 9.46 27.96 -13.33
CA ALA A 385 9.18 26.55 -13.63
C ALA A 385 9.73 25.60 -12.55
N THR A 386 10.93 25.87 -12.05
CA THR A 386 11.55 25.06 -10.99
C THR A 386 10.75 25.14 -9.69
N VAL A 387 10.41 26.35 -9.23
CA VAL A 387 9.56 26.56 -8.05
C VAL A 387 8.16 25.99 -8.27
N GLY A 388 7.56 26.24 -9.43
CA GLY A 388 6.23 25.75 -9.78
C GLY A 388 6.15 24.23 -9.74
N LEU A 389 7.18 23.53 -10.24
CA LEU A 389 7.22 22.07 -10.19
C LEU A 389 7.48 21.53 -8.78
N ALA A 390 8.30 22.20 -7.97
CA ALA A 390 8.49 21.84 -6.57
C ALA A 390 7.19 21.98 -5.75
N VAL A 391 6.49 23.12 -5.91
CA VAL A 391 5.18 23.33 -5.30
C VAL A 391 4.18 22.28 -5.80
N PHE A 392 4.12 22.05 -7.12
CA PHE A 392 3.27 21.03 -7.72
C PHE A 392 3.51 19.65 -7.11
N ALA A 393 4.77 19.20 -7.01
CA ALA A 393 5.12 17.93 -6.39
C ALA A 393 4.67 17.86 -4.91
N ALA A 394 4.80 18.96 -4.16
CA ALA A 394 4.39 19.03 -2.76
C ALA A 394 2.86 19.01 -2.55
N ILE A 395 2.09 19.60 -3.47
CA ILE A 395 0.62 19.64 -3.40
C ILE A 395 -0.04 18.49 -4.15
N LEU A 396 0.70 17.70 -4.92
CA LEU A 396 0.17 16.57 -5.68
C LEU A 396 -0.72 15.64 -4.83
N PRO A 397 -0.36 15.29 -3.58
CA PRO A 397 -1.23 14.48 -2.71
C PRO A 397 -2.58 15.13 -2.38
N THR A 398 -2.69 16.46 -2.48
CA THR A 398 -3.97 17.15 -2.25
C THR A 398 -4.87 17.13 -3.48
N ILE A 399 -4.28 17.06 -4.68
CA ILE A 399 -4.99 16.95 -5.95
C ILE A 399 -5.41 15.50 -6.20
N GLN A 400 -4.49 14.57 -5.92
CA GLN A 400 -4.68 13.14 -6.06
C GLN A 400 -4.26 12.45 -4.74
N PRO A 401 -5.21 12.25 -3.81
CA PRO A 401 -4.94 11.61 -2.53
C PRO A 401 -4.28 10.24 -2.69
N THR A 402 -3.11 10.09 -2.07
CA THR A 402 -2.35 8.84 -1.96
C THR A 402 -2.75 8.01 -0.74
N GLN A 403 -3.51 8.61 0.18
CA GLN A 403 -4.01 8.01 1.41
C GLN A 403 -5.52 8.24 1.54
N PRO A 404 -6.25 7.35 2.26
CA PRO A 404 -7.59 7.66 2.74
C PRO A 404 -7.61 8.96 3.56
N ARG A 405 -8.80 9.55 3.74
CA ARG A 405 -8.97 10.72 4.62
C ARG A 405 -8.45 10.39 6.02
N HIS A 406 -7.94 11.42 6.71
CA HIS A 406 -7.38 11.21 8.04
C HIS A 406 -8.43 10.62 9.00
N ILE A 407 -8.06 9.53 9.67
CA ILE A 407 -8.88 8.84 10.67
C ILE A 407 -8.31 9.20 12.04
N ASP A 408 -9.14 9.80 12.91
CA ASP A 408 -8.77 10.01 14.30
C ASP A 408 -8.65 8.64 15.01
N PRO A 409 -7.47 8.26 15.52
CA PRO A 409 -7.31 6.97 16.19
C PRO A 409 -7.92 6.93 17.59
N ALA A 410 -8.22 8.08 18.22
CA ALA A 410 -8.58 8.13 19.64
C ALA A 410 -9.79 7.24 20.02
N PRO A 411 -10.90 7.19 19.24
CA PRO A 411 -12.02 6.30 19.54
C PRO A 411 -11.65 4.82 19.47
N ILE A 412 -10.74 4.44 18.56
CA ILE A 412 -10.28 3.05 18.40
C ILE A 412 -9.36 2.68 19.54
N VAL A 413 -8.41 3.55 19.89
CA VAL A 413 -7.50 3.36 21.03
C VAL A 413 -8.29 3.21 22.32
N LYS A 414 -9.30 4.07 22.53
CA LYS A 414 -10.20 3.98 23.68
C LYS A 414 -10.95 2.64 23.69
N PHE A 415 -11.53 2.23 22.57
CA PHE A 415 -12.20 0.93 22.46
C PHE A 415 -11.26 -0.22 22.82
N MET A 416 -10.01 -0.21 22.34
CA MET A 416 -9.03 -1.26 22.63
C MET A 416 -8.57 -1.28 24.09
N ALA A 417 -8.53 -0.12 24.75
CA ALA A 417 -8.16 0.01 26.16
C ALA A 417 -9.30 -0.37 27.12
N GLU A 418 -10.55 -0.34 26.67
CA GLU A 418 -11.73 -0.74 27.45
C GLU A 418 -11.94 -2.27 27.39
N ASP A 419 -12.54 -2.83 28.44
CA ASP A 419 -13.01 -4.23 28.52
C ASP A 419 -11.98 -5.32 28.13
N ASN A 420 -10.68 -5.03 28.33
CA ASN A 420 -9.54 -5.89 27.98
C ASN A 420 -9.53 -6.32 26.50
N HIS A 421 -10.02 -5.48 25.58
CA HIS A 421 -10.06 -5.81 24.14
C HIS A 421 -8.67 -5.99 23.51
N ASP A 422 -7.63 -5.43 24.11
CA ASP A 422 -6.22 -5.61 23.74
C ASP A 422 -5.67 -7.04 23.95
N ARG A 423 -6.41 -7.92 24.64
CA ARG A 423 -6.10 -9.35 24.76
C ARG A 423 -6.28 -10.14 23.46
N TRP A 424 -6.85 -9.54 22.44
CA TRP A 424 -7.02 -10.14 21.12
C TRP A 424 -6.34 -9.31 20.04
N ARG A 425 -6.08 -9.93 18.90
CA ARG A 425 -5.58 -9.22 17.73
C ARG A 425 -6.69 -8.48 17.00
N TYR A 426 -6.31 -7.38 16.35
CA TYR A 426 -7.19 -6.62 15.48
C TYR A 426 -6.68 -6.54 14.03
N LEU A 427 -7.60 -6.22 13.12
CA LEU A 427 -7.33 -5.91 11.71
C LEU A 427 -7.99 -4.56 11.36
N THR A 428 -7.40 -3.82 10.44
CA THR A 428 -8.00 -2.60 9.86
C THR A 428 -8.28 -2.78 8.39
N LEU A 429 -9.36 -2.19 7.89
CA LEU A 429 -9.73 -2.20 6.47
C LEU A 429 -10.06 -0.78 6.01
N GLY A 430 -9.34 -0.27 5.01
CA GLY A 430 -9.55 1.08 4.45
C GLY A 430 -8.84 2.20 5.23
N PHE A 431 -7.70 1.93 5.86
CA PHE A 431 -6.91 2.88 6.65
C PHE A 431 -5.71 3.44 5.87
N GLY A 432 -5.19 2.69 4.89
CA GLY A 432 -3.93 3.00 4.23
C GLY A 432 -2.78 2.98 5.23
N ASP A 433 -1.77 3.83 5.05
CA ASP A 433 -0.61 3.86 5.95
C ASP A 433 -0.92 4.39 7.35
N GLN A 434 -2.11 4.94 7.56
CA GLN A 434 -2.56 5.38 8.88
C GLN A 434 -2.70 4.24 9.89
N PHE A 435 -2.80 2.98 9.44
CA PHE A 435 -2.76 1.84 10.34
C PHE A 435 -1.46 1.81 11.19
N ALA A 436 -0.32 2.22 10.62
CA ALA A 436 0.92 2.29 11.39
C ALA A 436 0.88 3.38 12.47
N TYR A 437 0.19 4.50 12.19
CA TYR A 437 -0.05 5.53 13.19
C TYR A 437 -0.96 5.03 14.31
N LEU A 438 -2.07 4.35 13.98
CA LEU A 438 -2.94 3.71 14.98
C LEU A 438 -2.14 2.72 15.85
N SER A 439 -1.31 1.87 15.22
CA SER A 439 -0.49 0.88 15.92
C SER A 439 0.50 1.51 16.91
N ALA A 440 0.99 2.72 16.63
CA ALA A 440 1.86 3.47 17.55
C ALA A 440 1.10 3.96 18.81
N GLN A 441 -0.22 4.13 18.73
CA GLN A 441 -1.06 4.67 19.80
C GLN A 441 -1.67 3.60 20.71
N THR A 442 -1.52 2.31 20.38
CA THR A 442 -2.08 1.18 21.16
C THR A 442 -1.04 0.10 21.44
N ALA A 443 -1.26 -0.68 22.51
CA ALA A 443 -0.47 -1.87 22.81
C ALA A 443 -1.04 -3.15 22.18
N ALA A 444 -2.26 -3.08 21.64
CA ALA A 444 -2.90 -4.23 21.01
C ALA A 444 -2.11 -4.72 19.79
N GLN A 445 -2.10 -6.04 19.59
CA GLN A 445 -1.40 -6.66 18.47
C GLN A 445 -2.30 -6.75 17.23
N SER A 446 -1.70 -6.76 16.05
CA SER A 446 -2.36 -6.98 14.78
C SER A 446 -1.75 -8.17 14.04
N VAL A 447 -2.57 -8.82 13.23
CA VAL A 447 -2.13 -9.84 12.27
C VAL A 447 -1.37 -9.24 11.07
N ASP A 448 -1.56 -7.94 10.82
CA ASP A 448 -0.97 -7.20 9.71
C ASP A 448 0.13 -6.22 10.19
N GLY A 449 0.77 -5.52 9.25
CA GLY A 449 1.90 -4.63 9.49
C GLY A 449 2.27 -3.78 8.26
N ASN A 450 2.90 -2.62 8.46
CA ASN A 450 3.42 -1.80 7.34
C ASN A 450 4.87 -2.13 6.96
N TYR A 451 5.58 -2.96 7.74
CA TYR A 451 6.97 -3.32 7.45
C TYR A 451 7.09 -4.74 6.88
N HIS A 452 6.87 -4.87 5.56
CA HIS A 452 6.70 -6.19 4.93
C HIS A 452 7.88 -7.15 5.11
N SER A 453 9.11 -6.64 5.23
CA SER A 453 10.29 -7.48 5.45
C SER A 453 10.31 -8.20 6.80
N ALA A 454 9.44 -7.83 7.74
CA ALA A 454 9.30 -8.50 9.03
C ALA A 454 8.20 -9.58 9.07
N ARG A 455 7.50 -9.85 7.97
CA ARG A 455 6.41 -10.84 7.94
C ARG A 455 6.88 -12.21 8.42
N ARG A 456 6.09 -12.82 9.31
CA ARG A 456 6.34 -14.16 9.88
C ARG A 456 5.28 -15.17 9.55
N LEU A 457 4.05 -14.70 9.37
CA LEU A 457 2.93 -15.56 9.07
C LEU A 457 3.14 -16.17 7.68
N SER A 458 3.09 -17.50 7.59
CA SER A 458 3.23 -18.24 6.32
C SER A 458 2.28 -17.72 5.25
N ASN A 459 1.08 -17.29 5.68
CA ASN A 459 0.03 -16.75 4.83
C ASN A 459 0.29 -15.31 4.37
N LEU A 460 1.38 -14.67 4.81
CA LEU A 460 1.85 -13.37 4.34
C LEU A 460 3.24 -13.42 3.68
N THR A 461 4.06 -14.43 3.99
CA THR A 461 5.41 -14.59 3.45
C THR A 461 5.45 -15.31 2.11
N ARG A 462 4.47 -16.18 1.83
CA ARG A 462 4.39 -16.94 0.57
C ARG A 462 3.72 -16.16 -0.58
N TYR A 463 3.14 -14.98 -0.30
CA TYR A 463 2.19 -14.30 -1.19
C TYR A 463 2.45 -12.80 -1.31
N SER A 464 2.24 -12.22 -2.51
CA SER A 464 2.49 -10.79 -2.80
C SER A 464 1.27 -9.91 -2.50
N VAL A 465 0.79 -9.96 -1.27
CA VAL A 465 -0.15 -8.95 -0.77
C VAL A 465 0.63 -7.96 0.05
N GLU A 466 0.66 -6.67 -0.29
CA GLU A 466 1.35 -5.62 0.49
C GLU A 466 0.78 -5.49 1.91
N ARG A 467 -0.55 -5.36 2.02
CA ARG A 467 -1.32 -5.39 3.28
C ARG A 467 -2.65 -6.05 3.03
N LEU A 468 -3.22 -6.72 4.02
CA LEU A 468 -4.52 -7.39 3.89
C LEU A 468 -5.63 -6.37 3.58
N GLU A 469 -5.49 -5.12 4.03
CA GLU A 469 -6.42 -4.03 3.69
C GLU A 469 -6.38 -3.60 2.21
N ASN A 470 -5.31 -3.95 1.47
CA ASN A 470 -5.19 -3.66 0.04
C ASN A 470 -5.83 -4.76 -0.82
N ALA A 471 -6.48 -5.76 -0.23
CA ALA A 471 -7.11 -6.89 -0.92
C ALA A 471 -8.03 -6.46 -2.08
N LYS A 472 -8.85 -5.42 -1.88
CA LYS A 472 -9.73 -4.81 -2.92
C LYS A 472 -8.99 -4.32 -4.17
N TYR A 473 -7.70 -3.98 -4.07
CA TYR A 473 -6.90 -3.48 -5.19
C TYR A 473 -6.07 -4.58 -5.86
N LEU A 474 -5.91 -5.72 -5.19
CA LEU A 474 -5.19 -6.89 -5.71
C LEU A 474 -6.14 -7.93 -6.31
N GLY A 475 -7.44 -7.65 -6.35
CA GLY A 475 -8.46 -8.53 -6.92
C GLY A 475 -8.67 -9.82 -6.12
N VAL A 476 -9.07 -10.89 -6.81
CA VAL A 476 -9.35 -12.22 -6.23
C VAL A 476 -8.18 -12.77 -5.39
N PRO A 477 -6.89 -12.70 -5.81
CA PRO A 477 -5.78 -13.18 -4.97
C PRO A 477 -5.66 -12.43 -3.62
N GLY A 478 -5.87 -11.11 -3.66
CA GLY A 478 -5.91 -10.28 -2.45
C GLY A 478 -7.06 -10.64 -1.52
N LEU A 479 -8.27 -10.79 -2.08
CA LEU A 479 -9.47 -11.14 -1.33
C LEU A 479 -9.42 -12.56 -0.77
N GLY A 480 -8.85 -13.51 -1.51
CA GLY A 480 -8.62 -14.87 -1.04
C GLY A 480 -7.72 -14.89 0.20
N SER A 481 -6.62 -14.11 0.17
CA SER A 481 -5.73 -13.97 1.32
C SER A 481 -6.45 -13.38 2.53
N LEU A 482 -7.20 -12.27 2.36
CA LEU A 482 -8.00 -11.68 3.43
C LEU A 482 -9.05 -12.66 3.98
N LYS A 483 -9.78 -13.35 3.09
CA LYS A 483 -10.80 -14.35 3.46
C LYS A 483 -10.23 -15.41 4.37
N GLN A 484 -9.02 -15.90 4.14
CA GLN A 484 -8.41 -16.91 5.01
C GLN A 484 -8.19 -16.41 6.45
N PHE A 485 -7.72 -15.18 6.62
CA PHE A 485 -7.58 -14.59 7.95
C PHE A 485 -8.93 -14.40 8.65
N LEU A 486 -9.97 -14.02 7.91
CA LEU A 486 -11.31 -13.81 8.44
C LEU A 486 -12.04 -15.12 8.78
N VAL A 487 -11.83 -16.18 7.99
CA VAL A 487 -12.42 -17.51 8.19
C VAL A 487 -11.69 -18.25 9.31
N ASN A 488 -10.36 -18.25 9.30
CA ASN A 488 -9.53 -18.94 10.30
C ASN A 488 -9.07 -17.99 11.42
N ALA A 489 -9.93 -17.05 11.82
CA ALA A 489 -9.61 -16.00 12.79
C ALA A 489 -9.13 -16.54 14.16
N GLU A 490 -9.61 -17.73 14.56
CA GLU A 490 -9.21 -18.41 15.80
C GLU A 490 -7.71 -18.73 15.82
N ASP A 491 -7.14 -19.18 14.71
CA ASP A 491 -5.71 -19.54 14.62
C ASP A 491 -4.79 -18.33 14.83
N TYR A 492 -5.33 -17.12 14.64
CA TYR A 492 -4.62 -15.86 14.80
C TYR A 492 -5.00 -15.08 16.06
N HIS A 493 -5.93 -15.59 16.88
CA HIS A 493 -6.56 -14.81 17.96
C HIS A 493 -7.14 -13.47 17.46
N LEU A 494 -7.59 -13.44 16.21
CA LEU A 494 -8.11 -12.24 15.55
C LEU A 494 -9.59 -12.10 15.91
N LYS A 495 -9.91 -11.06 16.67
CA LYS A 495 -11.26 -10.86 17.21
C LYS A 495 -11.95 -9.61 16.68
N PHE A 496 -11.21 -8.54 16.45
CA PHE A 496 -11.78 -7.25 16.06
C PHE A 496 -11.31 -6.82 14.67
N THR A 497 -12.24 -6.33 13.86
CA THR A 497 -11.92 -5.68 12.58
C THR A 497 -12.51 -4.28 12.56
N PHE A 498 -11.68 -3.28 12.32
CA PHE A 498 -12.07 -1.88 12.16
C PHE A 498 -12.23 -1.58 10.67
N SER A 499 -13.48 -1.46 10.21
CA SER A 499 -13.82 -1.23 8.81
C SER A 499 -14.16 0.25 8.57
N ASN A 500 -13.38 0.89 7.69
CA ASN A 500 -13.63 2.22 7.14
C ASN A 500 -14.02 2.18 5.64
N ASP A 501 -13.91 1.02 4.99
CA ASP A 501 -14.36 0.79 3.61
C ASP A 501 -15.47 -0.27 3.60
N ALA A 502 -16.70 0.17 3.33
CA ALA A 502 -17.88 -0.67 3.34
C ALA A 502 -17.79 -1.84 2.35
N PHE A 503 -16.94 -1.75 1.31
CA PHE A 503 -16.68 -2.83 0.35
C PHE A 503 -16.47 -4.20 1.02
N TYR A 504 -15.81 -4.23 2.18
CA TYR A 504 -15.49 -5.48 2.91
C TYR A 504 -16.62 -6.00 3.81
N ASP A 505 -17.63 -5.19 4.09
CA ASP A 505 -18.71 -5.53 5.04
C ASP A 505 -19.47 -6.81 4.65
N PRO A 506 -19.78 -7.10 3.36
CA PRO A 506 -20.41 -8.36 2.98
C PRO A 506 -19.53 -9.57 3.29
N LEU A 507 -18.22 -9.49 3.03
CA LEU A 507 -17.28 -10.57 3.33
C LEU A 507 -17.22 -10.82 4.84
N LEU A 508 -17.17 -9.77 5.66
CA LEU A 508 -17.21 -9.89 7.12
C LEU A 508 -18.51 -10.56 7.58
N HIS A 509 -19.66 -10.02 7.17
CA HIS A 509 -20.96 -10.55 7.57
C HIS A 509 -21.14 -12.03 7.20
N PHE A 510 -20.92 -12.38 5.93
CA PHE A 510 -21.15 -13.74 5.46
C PHE A 510 -20.03 -14.71 5.80
N THR A 511 -18.90 -14.27 6.34
CA THR A 511 -17.93 -15.18 6.96
C THR A 511 -18.23 -15.42 8.44
N GLY A 512 -19.22 -14.74 9.03
CA GLY A 512 -19.66 -14.91 10.42
C GLY A 512 -19.15 -13.83 11.38
N TRP A 513 -18.75 -12.67 10.90
CA TRP A 513 -18.44 -11.52 11.75
C TRP A 513 -19.71 -10.72 12.06
N VAL A 514 -19.78 -10.18 13.27
CA VAL A 514 -20.93 -9.44 13.78
C VAL A 514 -20.57 -7.96 13.91
N ARG A 515 -21.45 -7.08 13.43
CA ARG A 515 -21.27 -5.63 13.57
C ARG A 515 -21.64 -5.23 14.99
N LEU A 516 -20.67 -4.74 15.77
CA LEU A 516 -20.92 -4.33 17.15
C LEU A 516 -21.48 -2.91 17.24
N THR A 517 -20.73 -1.96 16.68
CA THR A 517 -21.05 -0.54 16.81
C THR A 517 -20.34 0.26 15.74
N ARG A 518 -20.69 1.54 15.66
CA ARG A 518 -19.98 2.54 14.88
C ARG A 518 -19.39 3.58 15.83
N LEU A 519 -18.07 3.74 15.78
CA LEU A 519 -17.35 4.70 16.61
C LEU A 519 -17.66 6.14 16.17
N SER A 520 -17.38 7.11 17.04
CA SER A 520 -17.64 8.54 16.79
C SER A 520 -16.85 9.11 15.59
N ASN A 521 -15.75 8.48 15.19
CA ASN A 521 -14.98 8.81 13.99
C ASN A 521 -15.55 8.18 12.70
N GLY A 522 -16.68 7.48 12.78
CA GLY A 522 -17.37 6.87 11.64
C GLY A 522 -16.91 5.46 11.29
N VAL A 523 -15.87 4.92 11.95
CA VAL A 523 -15.35 3.56 11.74
C VAL A 523 -16.32 2.53 12.33
N THR A 524 -16.61 1.48 11.57
CA THR A 524 -17.45 0.36 12.03
C THR A 524 -16.58 -0.70 12.70
N VAL A 525 -16.99 -1.17 13.88
CA VAL A 525 -16.33 -2.26 14.61
C VAL A 525 -17.06 -3.57 14.34
N TRP A 526 -16.32 -4.55 13.85
CA TRP A 526 -16.77 -5.92 13.67
C TRP A 526 -16.08 -6.83 14.68
N GLU A 527 -16.83 -7.75 15.27
CA GLU A 527 -16.33 -8.77 16.20
C GLU A 527 -16.55 -10.18 15.63
N ARG A 528 -15.57 -11.04 15.84
CA ARG A 528 -15.72 -12.48 15.72
C ARG A 528 -16.02 -13.09 17.11
N PRO A 529 -17.22 -13.64 17.34
CA PRO A 529 -17.56 -14.27 18.61
C PRO A 529 -16.73 -15.54 18.88
N ASP A 530 -16.64 -15.95 20.15
CA ASP A 530 -16.00 -17.19 20.62
C ASP A 530 -14.53 -17.38 20.17
N ILE A 531 -13.77 -16.28 20.12
CA ILE A 531 -12.31 -16.30 19.84
C ILE A 531 -11.50 -16.36 21.12
N SER A 532 -10.55 -17.29 21.15
CA SER A 532 -9.62 -17.46 22.27
C SER A 532 -8.68 -16.24 22.40
N PRO A 533 -8.47 -15.67 23.61
CA PRO A 533 -7.52 -14.58 23.79
C PRO A 533 -6.09 -15.02 23.52
N LEU A 534 -5.20 -14.06 23.29
CA LEU A 534 -3.77 -14.30 23.17
C LEU A 534 -3.25 -15.03 24.41
N PRO A 535 -2.29 -15.96 24.24
CA PRO A 535 -1.64 -16.63 25.37
C PRO A 535 -0.94 -15.58 26.24
N ALA A 536 -0.93 -15.81 27.56
CA ALA A 536 -0.30 -14.89 28.51
C ALA A 536 1.22 -14.74 28.26
N LEU A 537 1.84 -15.78 27.71
CA LEU A 537 3.24 -15.78 27.30
C LEU A 537 3.31 -16.13 25.81
N SER A 538 3.64 -15.13 25.00
CA SER A 538 3.93 -15.37 23.58
C SER A 538 5.39 -15.79 23.42
N PRO A 539 5.67 -16.78 22.55
CA PRO A 539 7.05 -17.13 22.21
C PRO A 539 7.72 -15.91 21.57
N ARG A 540 8.83 -15.47 22.16
CA ARG A 540 9.68 -14.41 21.60
C ARG A 540 11.06 -14.96 21.29
N ARG A 541 11.71 -14.42 20.27
CA ARG A 541 13.07 -14.79 19.96
C ARG A 541 14.02 -14.23 21.02
N HIS A 542 14.94 -15.07 21.51
CA HIS A 542 15.99 -14.60 22.41
C HIS A 542 17.01 -13.77 21.61
N ILE A 543 17.25 -12.53 22.06
CA ILE A 543 18.26 -11.63 21.50
C ILE A 543 19.32 -11.41 22.59
N PRO A 544 20.60 -11.72 22.32
CA PRO A 544 21.66 -11.58 23.33
C PRO A 544 21.79 -10.15 23.87
N GLU A 545 22.08 -10.02 25.17
CA GLU A 545 22.23 -8.72 25.85
C GLU A 545 23.27 -7.81 25.20
N LEU A 546 24.40 -8.39 24.75
CA LEU A 546 25.42 -7.63 24.04
C LEU A 546 24.87 -7.00 22.76
N HIS A 547 24.03 -7.72 22.01
CA HIS A 547 23.41 -7.19 20.79
C HIS A 547 22.44 -6.05 21.12
N MET A 548 21.66 -6.20 22.19
CA MET A 548 20.76 -5.17 22.69
C MET A 548 21.52 -3.88 23.08
N LEU A 549 22.62 -4.03 23.82
CA LEU A 549 23.49 -2.91 24.21
C LEU A 549 24.14 -2.24 22.99
N MET A 550 24.69 -3.03 22.06
CA MET A 550 25.28 -2.50 20.83
C MET A 550 24.25 -1.72 20.01
N TRP A 551 23.03 -2.26 19.86
CA TRP A 551 21.94 -1.63 19.12
C TRP A 551 21.47 -0.33 19.76
N GLY A 552 21.33 -0.31 21.09
CA GLY A 552 20.88 0.87 21.85
C GLY A 552 21.93 1.97 22.04
N LEU A 553 23.23 1.67 21.86
CA LEU A 553 24.33 2.61 22.11
C LEU A 553 25.07 3.06 20.84
N ILE A 554 25.43 2.13 19.94
CA ILE A 554 26.34 2.45 18.83
C ILE A 554 25.67 3.32 17.75
N PRO A 555 24.49 2.97 17.21
CA PRO A 555 23.80 3.83 16.24
C PRO A 555 23.52 5.26 16.74
N PRO A 556 22.89 5.49 17.91
CA PRO A 556 22.66 6.86 18.38
C PRO A 556 23.97 7.55 18.76
N GLY A 557 24.96 6.84 19.30
CA GLY A 557 26.29 7.37 19.57
C GLY A 557 26.98 7.88 18.30
N ALA A 558 26.91 7.14 17.19
CA ALA A 558 27.45 7.57 15.91
C ALA A 558 26.77 8.85 15.38
N LEU A 559 25.44 8.93 15.48
CA LEU A 559 24.68 10.13 15.12
C LEU A 559 25.07 11.33 15.99
N LEU A 560 25.18 11.16 17.31
CA LEU A 560 25.57 12.22 18.23
C LEU A 560 27.00 12.71 17.98
N LEU A 561 27.95 11.81 17.70
CA LEU A 561 29.32 12.18 17.33
C LEU A 561 29.36 12.98 16.01
N ALA A 562 28.64 12.53 14.98
CA ALA A 562 28.56 13.26 13.72
C ALA A 562 27.89 14.63 13.90
N LEU A 563 26.83 14.71 14.71
CA LEU A 563 26.16 15.96 15.04
C LEU A 563 27.06 16.91 15.83
N ALA A 564 27.85 16.41 16.79
CA ALA A 564 28.81 17.22 17.56
C ALA A 564 29.90 17.79 16.64
N VAL A 565 30.46 16.96 15.75
CA VAL A 565 31.44 17.41 14.74
C VAL A 565 30.82 18.47 13.83
N PHE A 566 29.58 18.25 13.40
CA PHE A 566 28.85 19.21 12.58
C PHE A 566 28.62 20.53 13.33
N ALA A 567 28.14 20.50 14.56
CA ALA A 567 27.90 21.68 15.39
C ALA A 567 29.18 22.50 15.60
N ILE A 568 30.31 21.84 15.88
CA ILE A 568 31.62 22.51 15.97
C ILE A 568 31.98 23.22 14.66
N SER A 569 31.69 22.58 13.51
CA SER A 569 31.97 23.16 12.20
C SER A 569 31.10 24.39 11.89
N VAL A 570 29.86 24.42 12.38
CA VAL A 570 28.93 25.56 12.27
C VAL A 570 29.38 26.70 13.17
N VAL A 571 29.74 26.43 14.44
CA VAL A 571 30.22 27.44 15.40
C VAL A 571 31.48 28.13 14.89
N LYS A 572 32.41 27.39 14.27
CA LYS A 572 33.61 27.95 13.65
C LYS A 572 33.33 28.77 12.38
N ARG A 573 32.08 28.83 11.92
CA ARG A 573 31.61 29.46 10.66
C ARG A 573 32.37 29.00 9.41
N SER A 574 33.12 27.91 9.53
CA SER A 574 33.86 27.33 8.42
C SER A 574 33.02 26.34 7.65
N PHE A 575 31.95 25.78 8.27
CA PHE A 575 31.17 24.68 7.72
C PHE A 575 32.09 23.57 7.19
N GLY A 576 33.19 23.32 7.90
CA GLY A 576 34.20 22.32 7.54
C GLY A 576 35.13 22.67 6.38
N ALA A 577 35.08 23.89 5.83
CA ALA A 577 36.06 24.40 4.89
C ALA A 577 37.37 24.76 5.63
N VAL A 578 38.51 24.23 5.17
CA VAL A 578 39.82 24.56 5.73
C VAL A 578 40.54 25.55 4.80
N PRO A 579 41.08 26.67 5.32
CA PRO A 579 41.93 27.56 4.54
C PRO A 579 43.11 26.78 3.94
N GLY A 580 43.28 26.85 2.62
CA GLY A 580 44.36 26.16 1.90
C GLY A 580 43.99 24.79 1.31
N ASP A 581 42.75 24.30 1.47
CA ASP A 581 42.30 23.14 0.70
C ASP A 581 42.43 23.44 -0.81
N PRO A 582 43.00 22.52 -1.61
CA PRO A 582 43.16 22.73 -3.05
C PRO A 582 41.78 22.86 -3.71
N LYS A 583 41.36 24.10 -3.97
CA LYS A 583 40.10 24.38 -4.64
C LYS A 583 40.23 23.98 -6.11
N PRO A 584 39.28 23.24 -6.68
CA PRO A 584 39.24 23.02 -8.12
C PRO A 584 39.06 24.37 -8.82
N VAL A 585 40.15 24.93 -9.37
CA VAL A 585 40.05 26.08 -10.26
C VAL A 585 39.57 25.56 -11.60
N LEU A 586 38.24 25.46 -11.76
CA LEU A 586 37.66 25.43 -13.09
C LEU A 586 37.97 26.79 -13.73
N PRO A 587 38.50 26.82 -14.97
CA PRO A 587 38.60 28.06 -15.71
C PRO A 587 37.21 28.71 -15.74
N ARG A 588 37.11 29.98 -15.30
CA ARG A 588 35.87 30.74 -15.46
C ARG A 588 35.46 30.63 -16.92
N SER A 589 34.17 30.36 -17.15
CA SER A 589 33.60 30.26 -18.49
C SER A 589 34.05 31.46 -19.33
N THR A 590 34.90 31.22 -20.33
CA THR A 590 35.20 32.21 -21.35
C THR A 590 33.89 32.48 -22.07
N GLY A 591 33.50 33.76 -22.18
CA GLY A 591 32.29 34.14 -22.91
C GLY A 591 32.25 33.50 -24.29
N PHE A 592 31.07 33.33 -24.84
CA PHE A 592 30.94 32.74 -26.17
C PHE A 592 31.59 33.66 -27.20
N ARG A 593 32.45 33.09 -28.05
CA ARG A 593 33.17 33.86 -29.10
C ARG A 593 32.23 34.47 -30.15
N ASN A 594 31.04 33.91 -30.35
CA ASN A 594 30.11 34.35 -31.38
C ASN A 594 28.70 34.58 -30.82
N ALA A 595 28.36 35.85 -30.55
CA ALA A 595 27.06 36.23 -30.03
C ALA A 595 25.90 35.89 -30.99
N ARG A 596 26.12 35.90 -32.31
CA ARG A 596 25.10 35.51 -33.29
C ARG A 596 24.79 34.02 -33.21
N LEU A 597 25.80 33.18 -33.05
CA LEU A 597 25.59 31.74 -32.87
C LEU A 597 24.84 31.45 -31.56
N VAL A 598 25.19 32.14 -30.47
CA VAL A 598 24.47 32.03 -29.19
C VAL A 598 23.02 32.45 -29.35
N PHE A 599 22.77 33.58 -30.01
CA PHE A 599 21.42 34.03 -30.31
C PHE A 599 20.66 32.92 -31.05
N TRP A 600 21.17 32.43 -32.19
CA TRP A 600 20.52 31.37 -32.96
C TRP A 600 20.28 30.09 -32.16
N VAL A 601 21.27 29.57 -31.42
CA VAL A 601 21.11 28.35 -30.63
C VAL A 601 20.08 28.53 -29.51
N VAL A 602 20.14 29.64 -28.75
CA VAL A 602 19.20 29.88 -27.66
C VAL A 602 17.80 30.16 -28.19
N THR A 603 17.65 30.97 -29.24
CA THR A 603 16.33 31.26 -29.81
C THR A 603 15.74 30.03 -30.49
N THR A 604 16.54 29.19 -31.14
CA THR A 604 16.06 27.93 -31.73
C THR A 604 15.70 26.92 -30.64
N GLY A 605 16.48 26.83 -29.56
CA GLY A 605 16.15 25.99 -28.41
C GLY A 605 14.89 26.45 -27.68
N VAL A 606 14.75 27.75 -27.42
CA VAL A 606 13.53 28.33 -26.85
C VAL A 606 12.36 28.17 -27.80
N ALA A 607 12.53 28.41 -29.10
CA ALA A 607 11.49 28.18 -30.10
C ALA A 607 11.09 26.71 -30.15
N ALA A 608 12.03 25.77 -30.06
CA ALA A 608 11.73 24.35 -30.00
C ALA A 608 10.97 23.99 -28.72
N VAL A 609 11.37 24.51 -27.56
CA VAL A 609 10.65 24.30 -26.29
C VAL A 609 9.26 24.94 -26.35
N VAL A 610 9.12 26.14 -26.91
CA VAL A 610 7.83 26.83 -27.08
C VAL A 610 6.96 26.09 -28.09
N VAL A 611 7.49 25.65 -29.22
CA VAL A 611 6.78 24.83 -30.21
C VAL A 611 6.41 23.48 -29.63
N LEU A 612 7.26 22.88 -28.78
CA LEU A 612 6.93 21.65 -28.08
C LEU A 612 5.85 21.92 -27.02
N THR A 613 5.94 23.02 -26.26
CA THR A 613 4.97 23.36 -25.21
C THR A 613 3.63 23.77 -25.80
N ILE A 614 3.62 24.58 -26.86
CA ILE A 614 2.44 24.94 -27.64
C ILE A 614 1.95 23.71 -28.40
N GLY A 615 2.83 22.90 -28.98
CA GLY A 615 2.46 21.69 -29.70
C GLY A 615 1.82 20.66 -28.78
N THR A 616 2.40 20.42 -27.60
CA THR A 616 1.83 19.61 -26.53
C THR A 616 0.60 20.27 -25.94
N GLY A 617 0.57 21.59 -25.77
CA GLY A 617 -0.58 22.32 -25.23
C GLY A 617 -1.76 22.36 -26.20
N LEU A 618 -1.50 22.50 -27.50
CA LEU A 618 -2.46 22.37 -28.59
C LEU A 618 -2.84 20.92 -28.79
N TRP A 619 -1.93 19.96 -28.60
CA TRP A 619 -2.25 18.53 -28.64
C TRP A 619 -3.13 18.17 -27.47
N VAL A 620 -2.79 18.56 -26.23
CA VAL A 620 -3.61 18.40 -25.03
C VAL A 620 -4.94 19.14 -25.20
N SER A 621 -4.94 20.38 -25.68
CA SER A 621 -6.17 21.12 -25.93
C SER A 621 -6.99 20.49 -27.06
N ALA A 622 -6.36 19.93 -28.09
CA ALA A 622 -7.04 19.22 -29.17
C ALA A 622 -7.56 17.87 -28.67
N GLN A 623 -6.86 17.19 -27.76
CA GLN A 623 -7.35 16.00 -27.08
C GLN A 623 -8.50 16.32 -26.13
N MET A 624 -8.45 17.45 -25.42
CA MET A 624 -9.53 17.94 -24.56
C MET A 624 -10.74 18.45 -25.37
N ARG A 625 -10.53 18.97 -26.58
CA ARG A 625 -11.59 19.45 -27.49
C ARG A 625 -12.07 18.38 -28.46
N ARG A 626 -11.36 17.26 -28.61
CA ARG A 626 -11.82 16.13 -29.40
C ARG A 626 -13.12 15.66 -28.76
N PRO A 627 -14.19 15.53 -29.54
CA PRO A 627 -15.40 14.87 -29.06
C PRO A 627 -14.99 13.54 -28.47
N VAL A 628 -15.27 13.36 -27.18
CA VAL A 628 -14.99 12.13 -26.48
C VAL A 628 -15.72 11.02 -27.22
N ASP A 629 -14.98 9.99 -27.63
CA ASP A 629 -15.53 8.85 -28.36
C ASP A 629 -16.66 8.19 -27.54
N PRO A 630 -17.73 7.64 -28.16
CA PRO A 630 -18.81 6.99 -27.41
C PRO A 630 -18.30 5.99 -26.38
N GLN A 631 -17.27 5.21 -26.72
CA GLN A 631 -16.62 4.26 -25.80
C GLN A 631 -16.03 4.96 -24.57
N GLN A 632 -15.36 6.09 -24.77
CA GLN A 632 -14.78 6.87 -23.66
C GLN A 632 -15.84 7.57 -22.81
N VAL A 633 -16.98 7.97 -23.40
CA VAL A 633 -18.11 8.52 -22.63
C VAL A 633 -18.72 7.45 -21.73
N ILE A 634 -18.91 6.24 -22.26
CA ILE A 634 -19.35 5.05 -21.50
C ILE A 634 -18.37 4.78 -20.35
N ALA A 635 -17.08 4.62 -20.65
CA ALA A 635 -16.06 4.29 -19.66
C ALA A 635 -16.02 5.34 -18.53
N ALA A 636 -15.93 6.62 -18.89
CA ALA A 636 -15.88 7.69 -17.91
C ALA A 636 -17.18 7.89 -17.11
N TYR A 637 -18.34 7.48 -17.64
CA TYR A 637 -19.60 7.49 -16.89
C TYR A 637 -19.59 6.44 -15.78
N PHE A 638 -19.22 5.20 -16.10
CA PHE A 638 -19.15 4.14 -15.09
C PHE A 638 -17.99 4.32 -14.11
N ASP A 639 -16.83 4.81 -14.56
CA ASP A 639 -15.75 5.23 -13.67
C ASP A 639 -16.23 6.29 -12.67
N ALA A 640 -16.99 7.29 -13.14
CA ALA A 640 -17.53 8.32 -12.26
C ALA A 640 -18.52 7.73 -11.24
N LEU A 641 -19.32 6.73 -11.60
CA LEU A 641 -20.20 6.03 -10.67
C LEU A 641 -19.41 5.20 -9.65
N ASP A 642 -18.41 4.42 -10.08
CA ASP A 642 -17.55 3.60 -9.22
C ASP A 642 -16.83 4.44 -8.15
N PHE A 643 -16.25 5.57 -8.57
CA PHE A 643 -15.59 6.52 -7.65
C PHE A 643 -16.56 7.47 -6.92
N ARG A 644 -17.88 7.24 -7.03
CA ARG A 644 -18.95 8.07 -6.40
C ARG A 644 -18.87 9.56 -6.75
N ARG A 645 -18.39 9.88 -7.95
CA ARG A 645 -18.34 11.23 -8.54
C ARG A 645 -19.64 11.52 -9.29
N PHE A 646 -20.77 11.50 -8.55
CA PHE A 646 -22.12 11.53 -9.12
C PHE A 646 -22.40 12.73 -10.03
N GLU A 647 -21.88 13.93 -9.72
CA GLU A 647 -22.02 15.10 -10.60
C GLU A 647 -21.33 14.90 -11.95
N ALA A 648 -20.15 14.27 -11.95
CA ALA A 648 -19.42 13.96 -13.19
C ALA A 648 -20.15 12.90 -14.01
N ALA A 649 -20.75 11.88 -13.37
CA ALA A 649 -21.60 10.91 -14.04
C ALA A 649 -22.86 11.58 -14.63
N PHE A 650 -23.52 12.44 -13.86
CA PHE A 650 -24.74 13.15 -14.28
C PHE A 650 -24.50 14.04 -15.50
N ALA A 651 -23.35 14.73 -15.53
CA ALA A 651 -22.95 15.58 -16.64
C ALA A 651 -22.81 14.83 -17.97
N ARG A 652 -22.65 13.48 -17.95
CA ARG A 652 -22.56 12.65 -19.16
C ARG A 652 -23.91 12.13 -19.66
N LEU A 653 -24.99 12.31 -18.92
CA LEU A 653 -26.35 12.03 -19.38
C LEU A 653 -26.83 13.13 -20.33
N ASP A 654 -27.64 12.76 -21.32
CA ASP A 654 -28.19 13.68 -22.33
C ASP A 654 -28.97 14.82 -21.68
N PRO A 655 -28.56 16.10 -21.86
CA PRO A 655 -29.17 17.23 -21.18
C PRO A 655 -30.65 17.45 -21.54
N VAL A 656 -31.12 16.90 -22.67
CA VAL A 656 -32.52 17.02 -23.11
C VAL A 656 -33.42 16.01 -22.43
N THR A 657 -32.93 14.78 -22.20
CA THR A 657 -33.74 13.66 -21.71
C THR A 657 -33.44 13.26 -20.26
N ARG A 658 -32.33 13.71 -19.67
CA ARG A 658 -31.98 13.41 -18.28
C ARG A 658 -32.97 14.04 -17.29
N PRO A 659 -33.32 13.33 -16.20
CA PRO A 659 -34.09 13.92 -15.11
C PRO A 659 -33.26 14.97 -14.36
N ASP A 660 -33.86 15.68 -13.42
CA ASP A 660 -33.10 16.53 -12.49
C ASP A 660 -32.10 15.69 -11.66
N PHE A 661 -31.11 16.37 -11.09
CA PHE A 661 -30.02 15.70 -10.37
C PHE A 661 -30.52 14.92 -9.14
N ASP A 662 -31.53 15.43 -8.43
CA ASP A 662 -32.06 14.76 -7.24
C ASP A 662 -32.78 13.47 -7.62
N THR A 663 -33.55 13.48 -8.71
CA THR A 663 -34.17 12.28 -9.27
C THR A 663 -33.13 11.27 -9.79
N ALA A 664 -32.06 11.74 -10.45
CA ALA A 664 -30.96 10.86 -10.89
C ALA A 664 -30.22 10.24 -9.69
N MET A 665 -29.90 11.05 -8.69
CA MET A 665 -29.28 10.63 -7.44
C MET A 665 -30.15 9.62 -6.71
N PHE A 666 -31.46 9.87 -6.64
CA PHE A 666 -32.42 8.92 -6.07
C PHE A 666 -32.35 7.59 -6.79
N ASN A 667 -32.37 7.56 -8.13
CA ASN A 667 -32.30 6.32 -8.89
C ASN A 667 -30.99 5.55 -8.67
N TRP A 668 -29.84 6.24 -8.60
CA TRP A 668 -28.54 5.62 -8.31
C TRP A 668 -28.45 5.07 -6.88
N ARG A 669 -29.02 5.78 -5.89
CA ARG A 669 -29.04 5.33 -4.49
C ARG A 669 -30.13 4.30 -4.22
N TRP A 670 -31.20 4.29 -5.01
CA TRP A 670 -32.34 3.42 -4.79
C TRP A 670 -31.98 1.96 -5.05
N ARG A 671 -31.27 1.69 -6.15
CA ARG A 671 -30.68 0.37 -6.42
C ARG A 671 -29.38 0.25 -5.62
N GLY A 672 -29.49 -0.27 -4.41
CA GLY A 672 -28.34 -0.73 -3.64
C GLY A 672 -28.06 -2.21 -3.89
N GLY A 673 -27.27 -2.81 -3.01
CA GLY A 673 -27.02 -4.26 -3.03
C GLY A 673 -25.57 -4.60 -3.28
N LEU A 674 -25.33 -5.87 -3.62
CA LEU A 674 -23.99 -6.43 -3.76
C LEU A 674 -23.13 -5.66 -4.78
N ILE A 675 -23.71 -5.28 -5.93
CA ILE A 675 -23.01 -4.55 -6.98
C ILE A 675 -22.97 -3.05 -6.67
N ALA A 676 -24.14 -2.40 -6.60
CA ALA A 676 -24.21 -0.95 -6.53
C ALA A 676 -23.70 -0.34 -5.22
N SER A 677 -23.74 -1.09 -4.10
CA SER A 677 -23.28 -0.59 -2.80
C SER A 677 -21.88 -1.09 -2.40
N TYR A 678 -21.52 -2.30 -2.85
CA TYR A 678 -20.33 -3.03 -2.37
C TYR A 678 -19.43 -3.56 -3.49
N GLY A 679 -19.73 -3.26 -4.75
CA GLY A 679 -18.92 -3.59 -5.90
C GLY A 679 -17.83 -2.54 -6.16
N LYS A 680 -16.80 -2.99 -6.87
CA LYS A 680 -15.76 -2.17 -7.48
C LYS A 680 -15.65 -2.56 -8.94
N LEU A 681 -15.75 -1.60 -9.83
CA LEU A 681 -15.61 -1.83 -11.25
C LEU A 681 -14.15 -2.15 -11.59
N THR A 682 -13.93 -3.27 -12.27
CA THR A 682 -12.59 -3.73 -12.67
C THR A 682 -12.31 -3.61 -14.15
N ASP A 683 -13.32 -3.86 -15.01
CA ASP A 683 -13.18 -3.75 -16.45
C ASP A 683 -14.49 -3.27 -17.10
N ILE A 684 -14.35 -2.59 -18.23
CA ILE A 684 -15.45 -2.07 -19.03
C ILE A 684 -15.21 -2.46 -20.48
N ARG A 685 -15.99 -3.41 -20.99
CA ARG A 685 -15.95 -3.85 -22.38
C ARG A 685 -17.17 -3.31 -23.11
N ALA A 686 -16.96 -2.26 -23.91
CA ALA A 686 -18.00 -1.70 -24.76
C ALA A 686 -17.80 -2.18 -26.20
N THR A 687 -18.84 -2.77 -26.79
CA THR A 687 -18.87 -3.23 -28.18
C THR A 687 -19.96 -2.48 -28.97
N PRO A 688 -19.64 -1.93 -30.16
CA PRO A 688 -20.64 -1.21 -30.94
C PRO A 688 -21.63 -2.21 -31.57
N VAL A 689 -22.93 -1.96 -31.40
CA VAL A 689 -24.00 -2.77 -32.01
C VAL A 689 -24.48 -2.13 -33.30
N ALA A 690 -24.81 -0.84 -33.26
CA ALA A 690 -25.22 -0.06 -34.42
C ALA A 690 -24.84 1.41 -34.24
N ALA A 691 -24.45 2.08 -35.31
CA ALA A 691 -24.15 3.51 -35.29
C ALA A 691 -24.78 4.20 -36.50
N THR A 692 -25.65 5.17 -36.26
CA THR A 692 -26.32 5.97 -37.29
C THR A 692 -26.13 7.44 -36.97
N GLY A 693 -25.18 8.11 -37.62
CA GLY A 693 -24.97 9.58 -37.54
C GLY A 693 -24.88 10.14 -36.11
N ASP A 694 -26.03 10.52 -35.56
CA ASP A 694 -26.19 11.12 -34.24
C ASP A 694 -26.64 10.14 -33.14
N ILE A 695 -26.78 8.85 -33.44
CA ILE A 695 -27.17 7.79 -32.49
C ILE A 695 -26.13 6.67 -32.57
N ALA A 696 -25.70 6.18 -31.40
CA ALA A 696 -24.84 5.01 -31.31
C ALA A 696 -25.36 4.06 -30.23
N ASP A 697 -25.66 2.82 -30.62
CA ASP A 697 -26.08 1.74 -29.75
C ASP A 697 -24.87 0.84 -29.45
N TRP A 698 -24.62 0.60 -28.17
CA TRP A 698 -23.50 -0.15 -27.65
C TRP A 698 -23.97 -1.22 -26.69
N ARG A 699 -23.34 -2.39 -26.77
CA ARG A 699 -23.44 -3.42 -25.73
C ARG A 699 -22.25 -3.27 -24.80
N VAL A 700 -22.53 -3.05 -23.53
CA VAL A 700 -21.53 -2.81 -22.50
C VAL A 700 -21.56 -3.97 -21.52
N GLU A 701 -20.41 -4.61 -21.34
CA GLU A 701 -20.13 -5.59 -20.30
C GLU A 701 -19.31 -4.91 -19.21
N LEU A 702 -19.81 -4.95 -17.97
CA LEU A 702 -19.18 -4.39 -16.79
C LEU A 702 -18.75 -5.52 -15.88
N ASP A 703 -17.45 -5.66 -15.63
CA ASP A 703 -16.92 -6.65 -14.70
C ASP A 703 -16.74 -6.00 -13.32
N TRP A 704 -17.57 -6.41 -12.39
CA TRP A 704 -17.62 -5.94 -11.01
C TRP A 704 -16.93 -6.93 -10.08
N LEU A 705 -15.90 -6.49 -9.38
CA LEU A 705 -15.33 -7.18 -8.25
C LEU A 705 -16.13 -6.84 -7.00
N THR A 706 -16.63 -7.83 -6.30
CA THR A 706 -17.24 -7.67 -4.97
C THR A 706 -16.36 -8.38 -3.94
N ALA A 707 -16.56 -8.12 -2.64
CA ALA A 707 -15.81 -8.85 -1.62
C ALA A 707 -16.21 -10.34 -1.51
N LEU A 708 -17.25 -10.78 -2.23
CA LEU A 708 -17.74 -12.16 -2.23
C LEU A 708 -17.37 -12.92 -3.51
N ASP A 709 -17.50 -12.27 -4.67
CA ASP A 709 -17.32 -12.87 -6.00
C ASP A 709 -17.15 -11.79 -7.09
N VAL A 710 -16.87 -12.20 -8.33
CA VAL A 710 -16.91 -11.34 -9.53
C VAL A 710 -18.24 -11.49 -10.25
N ARG A 711 -18.80 -10.39 -10.74
CA ARG A 711 -20.07 -10.35 -11.48
C ARG A 711 -19.89 -9.59 -12.79
N THR A 712 -20.38 -10.16 -13.88
CA THR A 712 -20.45 -9.47 -15.17
C THR A 712 -21.87 -9.02 -15.41
N GLU A 713 -22.06 -7.72 -15.60
CA GLU A 713 -23.34 -7.12 -15.98
C GLU A 713 -23.31 -6.72 -17.46
N THR A 714 -24.22 -7.25 -18.26
CA THR A 714 -24.37 -6.86 -19.67
C THR A 714 -25.58 -5.94 -19.83
N MET A 715 -25.39 -4.78 -20.46
CA MET A 715 -26.46 -3.85 -20.77
C MET A 715 -26.31 -3.22 -22.15
N ASP A 716 -27.43 -2.94 -22.79
CA ASP A 716 -27.48 -2.20 -24.05
C ASP A 716 -27.70 -0.70 -23.74
N LEU A 717 -26.76 0.13 -24.18
CA LEU A 717 -26.77 1.58 -23.98
C LEU A 717 -26.92 2.30 -25.31
N ARG A 718 -27.72 3.37 -25.30
CA ARG A 718 -27.85 4.30 -26.42
C ARG A 718 -27.18 5.61 -26.09
N LEU A 719 -26.33 6.09 -27.00
CA LEU A 719 -25.74 7.41 -26.95
C LEU A 719 -26.34 8.29 -28.05
N VAL A 720 -26.52 9.57 -27.73
CA VAL A 720 -27.01 10.59 -28.66
C VAL A 720 -25.98 11.71 -28.77
N ARG A 721 -25.80 12.22 -29.98
CA ARG A 721 -24.89 13.34 -30.23
C ARG A 721 -25.65 14.66 -30.16
N ARG A 722 -25.22 15.57 -29.29
CA ARG A 722 -25.74 16.94 -29.14
C ARG A 722 -24.57 17.93 -29.20
N ASP A 723 -24.66 18.94 -30.06
CA ASP A 723 -23.63 19.97 -30.24
C ASP A 723 -22.22 19.40 -30.38
N GLY A 724 -22.10 18.32 -31.17
CA GLY A 724 -20.85 17.63 -31.44
C GLY A 724 -20.36 16.66 -30.36
N HIS A 725 -20.99 16.61 -29.18
CA HIS A 725 -20.63 15.77 -28.04
C HIS A 725 -21.57 14.58 -27.88
N TRP A 726 -21.03 13.44 -27.47
CA TRP A 726 -21.83 12.25 -27.16
C TRP A 726 -22.31 12.28 -25.72
N TYR A 727 -23.58 11.94 -25.53
CA TYR A 727 -24.21 11.80 -24.22
C TYR A 727 -24.91 10.46 -24.12
N LEU A 728 -24.93 9.89 -22.92
CA LEU A 728 -25.70 8.68 -22.62
C LEU A 728 -27.18 9.03 -22.47
N LEU A 729 -28.03 8.27 -23.15
CA LEU A 729 -29.47 8.35 -22.92
C LEU A 729 -29.75 7.72 -21.54
N PRO A 730 -30.49 8.39 -20.64
CA PRO A 730 -30.72 7.88 -19.29
C PRO A 730 -31.42 6.52 -19.33
N LEU A 731 -30.93 5.57 -18.54
CA LEU A 731 -31.63 4.32 -18.31
C LEU A 731 -32.95 4.62 -17.61
N HIS A 732 -34.07 4.29 -18.25
CA HIS A 732 -35.39 4.43 -17.64
C HIS A 732 -35.59 3.38 -16.54
N LEU A 733 -35.19 3.75 -15.33
CA LEU A 733 -35.45 2.98 -14.12
C LEU A 733 -36.69 3.58 -13.45
N ARG A 734 -37.87 2.99 -13.63
CA ARG A 734 -39.00 3.29 -12.76
C ARG A 734 -38.88 2.38 -11.53
N PRO A 735 -38.50 2.90 -10.35
CA PRO A 735 -38.55 2.10 -9.14
C PRO A 735 -40.02 1.72 -8.88
N VAL A 736 -40.32 0.43 -8.96
CA VAL A 736 -41.64 -0.09 -8.60
C VAL A 736 -41.66 -0.19 -7.08
N GLN A 737 -42.38 0.72 -6.44
CA GLN A 737 -42.66 0.64 -5.02
C GLN A 737 -44.02 -0.03 -4.81
N THR A 738 -44.10 -0.91 -3.83
CA THR A 738 -45.38 -1.39 -3.31
C THR A 738 -46.14 -0.18 -2.73
N PRO A 739 -47.43 0.01 -3.04
CA PRO A 739 -48.19 1.20 -2.62
C PRO A 739 -48.38 1.33 -1.10
N GLN A 740 -48.00 0.32 -0.32
CA GLN A 740 -48.19 0.28 1.13
C GLN A 740 -47.09 1.09 1.85
N ARG A 741 -47.50 2.20 2.48
CA ARG A 741 -46.58 3.10 3.22
C ARG A 741 -46.23 2.64 4.64
N LEU A 742 -46.98 1.68 5.19
CA LEU A 742 -46.78 1.13 6.52
C LEU A 742 -46.96 -0.38 6.47
N GLN A 743 -45.94 -1.10 6.89
CA GLN A 743 -45.97 -2.55 7.12
C GLN A 743 -45.72 -2.81 8.60
N ARG A 744 -46.34 -3.85 9.15
CA ARG A 744 -46.22 -4.24 10.55
C ARG A 744 -45.95 -5.74 10.60
N GLY A 745 -44.98 -6.14 11.40
CA GLY A 745 -44.67 -7.54 11.68
C GLY A 745 -44.48 -7.72 13.19
N ALA A 746 -44.98 -8.83 13.73
CA ALA A 746 -44.63 -9.23 15.09
C ALA A 746 -43.25 -9.91 15.05
N GLU A 747 -42.37 -9.54 15.98
CA GLU A 747 -41.04 -10.14 16.10
C GLU A 747 -40.76 -10.54 17.54
N THR A 748 -39.99 -11.61 17.72
CA THR A 748 -39.41 -11.97 19.02
C THR A 748 -38.07 -11.26 19.13
N ALA A 749 -37.86 -10.51 20.21
CA ALA A 749 -36.61 -9.79 20.45
C ALA A 749 -35.82 -10.49 21.56
N TRP A 750 -34.54 -10.76 21.28
CA TRP A 750 -33.60 -11.28 22.28
C TRP A 750 -32.72 -10.14 22.78
N ASN A 751 -32.58 -10.03 24.10
CA ASN A 751 -31.69 -9.06 24.73
C ASN A 751 -30.56 -9.80 25.43
N LEU A 752 -29.32 -9.47 25.06
CA LEU A 752 -28.14 -9.96 25.74
C LEU A 752 -27.56 -8.82 26.58
N PRO A 753 -27.86 -8.74 27.89
CA PRO A 753 -27.29 -7.72 28.75
C PRO A 753 -25.76 -7.90 28.78
N GLY A 754 -25.03 -6.88 28.31
CA GLY A 754 -23.57 -6.93 28.20
C GLY A 754 -22.86 -7.06 29.55
N ARG A 755 -21.52 -7.12 29.50
CA ARG A 755 -20.60 -7.34 30.65
C ARG A 755 -20.76 -6.38 31.84
N ARG A 756 -21.50 -5.28 31.71
CA ARG A 756 -21.72 -4.28 32.77
C ARG A 756 -22.75 -4.77 33.78
N GLN A 757 -22.42 -5.82 34.52
CA GLN A 757 -23.01 -6.01 35.84
C GLN A 757 -22.26 -5.10 36.84
N PRO A 758 -22.95 -4.39 37.75
CA PRO A 758 -22.32 -3.49 38.70
C PRO A 758 -21.64 -4.28 39.84
N ARG A 759 -20.58 -5.03 39.52
CA ARG A 759 -19.81 -5.79 40.53
C ARG A 759 -18.31 -5.71 40.24
N PRO A 760 -17.45 -5.51 41.27
CA PRO A 760 -16.00 -5.37 41.10
C PRO A 760 -15.24 -6.68 40.85
N GLU A 761 -15.92 -7.82 40.88
CA GLU A 761 -15.32 -9.16 40.86
C GLU A 761 -15.19 -9.67 39.41
N THR A 762 -13.96 -9.73 38.89
CA THR A 762 -13.63 -10.32 37.58
C THR A 762 -13.58 -11.85 37.65
N ASP A 763 -14.72 -12.51 37.80
CA ASP A 763 -14.79 -13.97 37.77
C ASP A 763 -14.78 -14.51 36.32
N LEU A 764 -13.65 -15.09 35.91
CA LEU A 764 -13.36 -15.68 34.59
C LEU A 764 -14.37 -16.74 34.07
N HIS A 765 -15.33 -17.18 34.90
CA HIS A 765 -16.22 -18.31 34.62
C HIS A 765 -17.70 -17.93 34.50
N ARG A 766 -18.11 -16.71 34.90
CA ARG A 766 -19.53 -16.27 34.84
C ARG A 766 -19.86 -15.38 33.63
N ASP A 767 -18.86 -14.98 32.85
CA ASP A 767 -18.99 -14.24 31.59
C ASP A 767 -19.13 -15.16 30.36
N ARG A 768 -19.29 -16.47 30.57
CA ARG A 768 -19.48 -17.43 29.48
C ARG A 768 -20.94 -17.38 29.07
N LEU A 769 -21.17 -16.83 27.88
CA LEU A 769 -22.45 -16.97 27.20
C LEU A 769 -22.80 -18.44 27.10
N ASP A 770 -24.09 -18.73 27.24
CA ASP A 770 -24.57 -20.09 27.08
C ASP A 770 -24.19 -20.62 25.69
N ARG A 771 -23.98 -21.94 25.61
CA ARG A 771 -23.65 -22.63 24.36
C ARG A 771 -24.88 -23.42 23.94
N PRO A 772 -25.69 -22.90 23.00
CA PRO A 772 -26.91 -23.58 22.57
C PRO A 772 -26.66 -25.01 22.13
N GLU A 773 -27.60 -25.88 22.41
CA GLU A 773 -27.59 -27.26 21.93
C GLU A 773 -27.74 -27.26 20.38
N ILE A 774 -26.70 -27.72 19.69
CA ILE A 774 -26.69 -27.84 18.23
C ILE A 774 -26.43 -29.30 17.83
N ALA A 775 -26.95 -29.71 16.68
CA ALA A 775 -26.69 -31.03 16.11
C ALA A 775 -26.10 -30.91 14.70
N LEU A 776 -25.16 -31.81 14.39
CA LEU A 776 -24.60 -31.97 13.05
C LEU A 776 -25.20 -33.23 12.41
N SER A 777 -25.61 -33.14 11.15
CA SER A 777 -26.08 -34.31 10.40
C SER A 777 -24.92 -35.22 9.99
N ARG A 778 -25.24 -36.34 9.33
CA ARG A 778 -24.25 -37.08 8.52
C ARG A 778 -23.60 -36.10 7.54
N ALA A 779 -22.27 -36.04 7.56
CA ALA A 779 -21.45 -35.19 6.71
C ALA A 779 -20.62 -36.05 5.76
N GLN A 780 -20.25 -35.51 4.61
CA GLN A 780 -19.45 -36.21 3.60
C GLN A 780 -18.22 -35.39 3.21
N LEU A 781 -17.09 -36.07 3.03
CA LEU A 781 -15.92 -35.53 2.34
C LEU A 781 -16.09 -35.78 0.84
N VAL A 782 -16.19 -34.71 0.08
CA VAL A 782 -16.45 -34.72 -1.36
C VAL A 782 -15.33 -33.99 -2.08
N GLU A 783 -14.90 -34.56 -3.21
CA GLU A 783 -14.01 -33.91 -4.15
C GLU A 783 -14.75 -33.52 -5.43
N HIS A 784 -14.45 -32.32 -5.91
CA HIS A 784 -14.96 -31.76 -7.15
C HIS A 784 -13.88 -30.86 -7.74
N ASP A 785 -13.52 -31.04 -9.01
CA ASP A 785 -12.47 -30.27 -9.70
C ASP A 785 -11.14 -30.17 -8.91
N GLY A 786 -10.73 -31.28 -8.28
CA GLY A 786 -9.52 -31.34 -7.45
C GLY A 786 -9.62 -30.61 -6.12
N ARG A 787 -10.81 -30.15 -5.71
CA ARG A 787 -11.08 -29.44 -4.46
C ARG A 787 -11.72 -30.37 -3.44
N TYR A 788 -11.13 -30.44 -2.24
CA TYR A 788 -11.72 -31.16 -1.12
C TYR A 788 -12.72 -30.29 -0.36
N ASN A 789 -13.91 -30.83 -0.08
CA ASN A 789 -15.01 -30.14 0.57
C ASN A 789 -15.67 -31.05 1.60
N LEU A 790 -15.91 -30.54 2.82
CA LEU A 790 -16.81 -31.20 3.77
C LEU A 790 -18.18 -30.56 3.71
N VAL A 791 -19.19 -31.38 3.45
CA VAL A 791 -20.57 -30.95 3.28
C VAL A 791 -21.44 -31.59 4.34
N GLY A 792 -22.33 -30.81 4.96
CA GLY A 792 -23.26 -31.31 5.97
C GLY A 792 -24.36 -30.31 6.29
N LEU A 793 -25.12 -30.63 7.33
CA LEU A 793 -26.18 -29.78 7.88
C LEU A 793 -25.93 -29.55 9.36
N VAL A 794 -26.16 -28.33 9.82
CA VAL A 794 -26.18 -27.98 11.23
C VAL A 794 -27.57 -27.50 11.61
N TYR A 795 -28.02 -27.89 12.80
CA TYR A 795 -29.34 -27.62 13.34
C TYR A 795 -29.23 -27.07 14.75
N ASN A 796 -29.99 -26.02 15.04
CA ASN A 796 -30.13 -25.49 16.39
C ASN A 796 -31.28 -26.22 17.11
N GLN A 797 -30.94 -27.09 18.06
CA GLN A 797 -31.91 -27.84 18.88
C GLN A 797 -32.44 -27.02 20.05
N ASP A 798 -31.80 -25.91 20.35
CA ASP A 798 -32.12 -25.07 21.50
C ASP A 798 -33.32 -24.14 21.25
N ALA A 799 -33.85 -23.61 22.35
CA ALA A 799 -34.85 -22.55 22.36
C ALA A 799 -34.23 -21.15 22.17
N ASP A 800 -32.90 -21.04 22.26
CA ASP A 800 -32.16 -19.80 22.06
C ASP A 800 -31.47 -19.73 20.68
N PRO A 801 -31.34 -18.54 20.08
CA PRO A 801 -30.62 -18.38 18.82
C PRO A 801 -29.12 -18.67 18.97
N ALA A 802 -28.56 -19.39 18.01
CA ALA A 802 -27.19 -19.86 18.04
C ALA A 802 -26.32 -19.19 16.97
N TYR A 803 -25.19 -18.64 17.39
CA TYR A 803 -24.05 -18.38 16.53
C TYR A 803 -23.21 -19.64 16.42
N VAL A 804 -23.06 -20.18 15.23
CA VAL A 804 -22.39 -21.47 14.96
C VAL A 804 -21.11 -21.27 14.18
N SER A 805 -20.03 -21.87 14.65
CA SER A 805 -18.76 -22.02 13.93
C SER A 805 -18.47 -23.49 13.69
N VAL A 806 -18.37 -23.91 12.43
CA VAL A 806 -18.02 -25.28 12.03
C VAL A 806 -16.61 -25.32 11.45
N PHE A 807 -15.79 -26.25 11.92
CA PHE A 807 -14.41 -26.49 11.49
C PHE A 807 -14.29 -27.91 10.95
N GLY A 808 -13.53 -28.05 9.86
CA GLY A 808 -13.17 -29.35 9.29
C GLY A 808 -11.66 -29.58 9.36
N ASP A 809 -11.27 -30.80 9.69
CA ASP A 809 -9.89 -31.27 9.63
C ASP A 809 -9.78 -32.39 8.57
N LEU A 810 -8.93 -32.22 7.56
CA LEU A 810 -8.60 -33.28 6.59
C LEU A 810 -7.59 -34.25 7.20
N LEU A 811 -7.78 -35.56 6.98
CA LEU A 811 -6.94 -36.61 7.53
C LEU A 811 -6.36 -37.50 6.41
N ALA A 812 -5.14 -37.98 6.65
CA ALA A 812 -4.58 -39.16 6.00
C ALA A 812 -4.23 -40.17 7.11
N GLY A 813 -5.05 -41.21 7.25
CA GLY A 813 -5.05 -42.07 8.44
C GLY A 813 -5.29 -41.25 9.72
N ASN A 814 -4.36 -41.32 10.69
CA ASN A 814 -4.44 -40.54 11.94
C ASN A 814 -3.75 -39.17 11.87
N THR A 815 -3.20 -38.77 10.72
CA THR A 815 -2.45 -37.52 10.59
C THR A 815 -3.34 -36.42 10.05
N ARG A 816 -3.46 -35.31 10.78
CA ARG A 816 -4.14 -34.11 10.29
C ARG A 816 -3.31 -33.40 9.23
N LEU A 817 -3.88 -33.22 8.05
CA LEU A 817 -3.27 -32.54 6.91
C LEU A 817 -3.53 -31.03 6.91
N ALA A 818 -4.78 -30.63 7.14
CA ALA A 818 -5.20 -29.23 7.10
C ALA A 818 -6.45 -29.02 7.99
N ARG A 819 -6.60 -27.81 8.55
CA ARG A 819 -7.79 -27.37 9.27
C ARG A 819 -8.34 -26.11 8.60
N THR A 820 -9.66 -26.01 8.48
CA THR A 820 -10.29 -24.77 8.02
C THR A 820 -11.70 -24.63 8.60
N ALA A 821 -12.18 -23.40 8.73
CA ALA A 821 -13.55 -23.11 9.15
C ALA A 821 -14.51 -22.96 7.95
N THR A 822 -15.80 -22.99 8.25
CA THR A 822 -16.86 -22.63 7.30
C THR A 822 -16.74 -21.15 6.90
N ALA A 823 -16.75 -20.89 5.61
CA ALA A 823 -16.72 -19.54 5.05
C ALA A 823 -18.14 -19.04 4.73
N GLN A 824 -18.38 -18.59 3.50
CA GLN A 824 -19.65 -17.99 3.06
C GLN A 824 -20.81 -18.99 2.93
N ILE A 825 -20.50 -20.28 2.85
CA ILE A 825 -21.44 -21.37 2.58
C ILE A 825 -21.82 -22.03 3.90
N ALA A 826 -22.49 -21.26 4.75
CA ALA A 826 -23.12 -21.71 6.01
C ALA A 826 -23.98 -20.58 6.59
N GLY A 827 -25.16 -20.88 7.12
CA GLY A 827 -25.88 -19.98 8.03
C GLY A 827 -25.18 -19.93 9.39
N GLN A 828 -24.33 -18.93 9.64
CA GLN A 828 -23.61 -18.83 10.93
C GLN A 828 -24.50 -18.41 12.10
N GLN A 829 -25.70 -17.92 11.84
CA GLN A 829 -26.65 -17.44 12.84
C GLN A 829 -27.98 -18.15 12.61
N LEU A 830 -28.38 -18.99 13.56
CA LEU A 830 -29.57 -19.82 13.48
C LEU A 830 -30.58 -19.38 14.54
N LEU A 831 -31.83 -19.21 14.13
CA LEU A 831 -32.97 -19.12 15.04
C LEU A 831 -33.17 -20.45 15.79
N PRO A 832 -33.96 -20.44 16.88
CA PRO A 832 -34.39 -21.67 17.54
C PRO A 832 -35.04 -22.63 16.53
N LEU A 833 -34.65 -23.91 16.57
CA LEU A 833 -35.16 -24.95 15.66
C LEU A 833 -34.89 -24.68 14.16
N GLU A 834 -33.93 -23.81 13.81
CA GLU A 834 -33.52 -23.57 12.43
C GLU A 834 -32.35 -24.50 12.03
N SER A 835 -32.31 -24.91 10.76
CA SER A 835 -31.17 -25.61 10.16
C SER A 835 -30.52 -24.79 9.05
N THR A 836 -29.28 -25.13 8.72
CA THR A 836 -28.63 -24.66 7.51
C THR A 836 -27.67 -25.71 6.96
N GLY A 837 -27.53 -25.75 5.63
CA GLY A 837 -26.46 -26.48 4.99
C GLY A 837 -25.12 -25.76 5.12
N PHE A 838 -24.03 -26.51 5.17
CA PHE A 838 -22.69 -25.94 5.17
C PHE A 838 -21.75 -26.65 4.20
N ARG A 839 -20.76 -25.89 3.70
CA ARG A 839 -19.58 -26.41 3.00
C ARG A 839 -18.31 -25.81 3.59
N VAL A 840 -17.43 -26.67 4.08
CA VAL A 840 -16.05 -26.34 4.45
C VAL A 840 -15.17 -26.66 3.24
N ALA A 841 -14.70 -25.62 2.54
CA ALA A 841 -13.82 -25.79 1.38
C ALA A 841 -12.35 -25.69 1.82
N PHE A 842 -11.53 -26.65 1.39
CA PHE A 842 -10.09 -26.63 1.63
C PHE A 842 -9.40 -26.04 0.40
N GLU A 843 -8.99 -24.78 0.52
CA GLU A 843 -8.34 -24.02 -0.55
C GLU A 843 -6.91 -23.68 -0.15
N GLY A 844 -5.99 -23.77 -1.11
CA GLY A 844 -4.66 -23.17 -1.01
C GLY A 844 -4.70 -21.67 -1.24
N VAL A 845 -3.54 -21.03 -1.25
CA VAL A 845 -3.40 -19.60 -1.59
C VAL A 845 -2.35 -19.45 -2.69
N LEU A 846 -2.54 -18.46 -3.56
CA LEU A 846 -1.81 -18.21 -4.79
C LEU A 846 -0.34 -17.89 -4.59
N SER A 847 0.53 -18.85 -4.91
CA SER A 847 1.95 -18.59 -5.09
C SER A 847 2.19 -17.57 -6.19
N LEU A 848 3.27 -16.81 -6.07
CA LEU A 848 3.66 -15.83 -7.08
C LEU A 848 4.04 -16.42 -8.44
N ASP A 849 4.54 -17.65 -8.49
CA ASP A 849 4.82 -18.35 -9.76
C ASP A 849 3.54 -18.54 -10.58
N ASP A 850 2.41 -18.74 -9.91
CA ASP A 850 1.08 -18.85 -10.52
C ASP A 850 0.43 -17.48 -10.77
N ALA A 851 0.88 -16.43 -10.06
CA ALA A 851 0.41 -15.05 -10.18
C ALA A 851 1.08 -14.26 -11.32
N ALA A 852 2.11 -14.82 -11.97
CA ALA A 852 2.79 -14.20 -13.12
C ALA A 852 1.93 -14.20 -14.40
N THR A 853 0.80 -14.90 -14.40
CA THR A 853 -0.20 -14.89 -15.46
C THR A 853 -1.19 -13.73 -15.28
N ALA A 854 -1.94 -13.39 -16.34
CA ALA A 854 -2.97 -12.36 -16.27
C ALA A 854 -3.95 -12.62 -15.11
N PHE A 855 -4.48 -11.55 -14.52
CA PHE A 855 -5.50 -11.63 -13.47
C PHE A 855 -6.66 -12.54 -13.91
N ASP A 856 -6.74 -13.73 -13.30
CA ASP A 856 -7.86 -14.66 -13.48
C ASP A 856 -8.67 -14.74 -12.17
N PRO A 857 -9.88 -14.17 -12.13
CA PRO A 857 -10.72 -14.19 -10.95
C PRO A 857 -11.31 -15.57 -10.63
N THR A 858 -11.19 -16.55 -11.53
CA THR A 858 -11.70 -17.92 -11.35
C THR A 858 -10.63 -18.91 -10.90
N LEU A 859 -9.39 -18.43 -10.74
CA LEU A 859 -8.22 -19.24 -10.46
C LEU A 859 -8.34 -19.96 -9.11
N PHE A 860 -8.38 -21.29 -9.16
CA PHE A 860 -8.34 -22.15 -7.98
C PHE A 860 -6.96 -22.71 -7.72
N ILE A 861 -6.67 -22.93 -6.45
CA ILE A 861 -5.34 -23.20 -5.95
C ILE A 861 -5.48 -24.33 -4.94
N PRO A 862 -4.99 -25.53 -5.27
CA PRO A 862 -5.13 -26.66 -4.39
C PRO A 862 -4.33 -26.44 -3.10
N PRO A 863 -4.83 -26.90 -1.94
CA PRO A 863 -4.05 -26.86 -0.71
C PRO A 863 -2.81 -27.75 -0.86
N GLN A 864 -1.68 -27.32 -0.29
CA GLN A 864 -0.47 -28.14 -0.22
C GLN A 864 -0.64 -29.19 0.88
N LEU A 865 -0.93 -30.43 0.49
CA LEU A 865 -1.10 -31.56 1.41
C LEU A 865 0.11 -32.50 1.31
N SER A 866 0.53 -33.07 2.43
CA SER A 866 1.63 -34.06 2.47
C SER A 866 1.25 -35.43 1.90
N ALA A 867 -0.06 -35.72 1.83
CA ALA A 867 -0.65 -36.94 1.29
C ALA A 867 -2.08 -36.65 0.80
N PRO A 868 -2.67 -37.48 -0.10
CA PRO A 868 -4.10 -37.39 -0.41
C PRO A 868 -4.94 -37.73 0.83
N PRO A 869 -6.01 -36.99 1.13
CA PRO A 869 -6.88 -37.27 2.26
C PRO A 869 -7.73 -38.51 2.00
N ASP A 870 -7.91 -39.34 3.04
CA ASP A 870 -8.77 -40.53 3.02
C ASP A 870 -9.95 -40.44 4.01
N ASP A 871 -9.89 -39.52 4.98
CA ASP A 871 -10.96 -39.25 5.95
C ASP A 871 -10.96 -37.78 6.41
N ALA A 872 -11.92 -37.42 7.25
CA ALA A 872 -12.02 -36.11 7.88
C ALA A 872 -12.71 -36.16 9.25
N THR A 873 -12.49 -35.10 10.03
CA THR A 873 -13.26 -34.84 11.26
C THR A 873 -13.89 -33.46 11.23
N LEU A 874 -15.00 -33.32 11.96
CA LEU A 874 -15.79 -32.11 12.02
C LEU A 874 -15.89 -31.66 13.48
N SER A 875 -15.71 -30.37 13.74
CA SER A 875 -16.03 -29.79 15.04
C SER A 875 -16.92 -28.57 14.90
N ALA A 876 -17.93 -28.44 15.75
CA ALA A 876 -18.80 -27.27 15.79
C ALA A 876 -18.86 -26.68 17.19
N ARG A 877 -18.92 -25.34 17.26
CA ARG A 877 -19.11 -24.58 18.49
C ARG A 877 -20.30 -23.65 18.31
N ALA A 878 -21.16 -23.57 19.33
CA ALA A 878 -22.25 -22.62 19.41
C ALA A 878 -22.03 -21.61 20.54
N LEU A 879 -22.64 -20.44 20.38
CA LEU A 879 -22.72 -19.36 21.37
C LEU A 879 -24.05 -18.62 21.17
N VAL A 880 -24.74 -18.23 22.23
CA VAL A 880 -25.96 -17.41 22.10
C VAL A 880 -25.67 -16.10 21.35
N THR A 881 -26.57 -15.71 20.44
CA THR A 881 -26.48 -14.45 19.68
C THR A 881 -27.82 -13.74 19.58
N THR A 882 -27.78 -12.41 19.46
CA THR A 882 -28.97 -11.56 19.23
C THR A 882 -28.90 -10.82 17.90
N GLN A 883 -27.86 -11.09 17.09
CA GLN A 883 -27.53 -10.34 15.88
C GLN A 883 -27.75 -11.18 14.62
N GLY A 884 -28.17 -10.53 13.53
CA GLY A 884 -28.35 -11.14 12.20
C GLY A 884 -29.45 -12.20 12.09
N LEU A 885 -30.49 -12.06 12.93
CA LEU A 885 -31.61 -12.99 13.03
C LEU A 885 -32.78 -12.64 12.08
N TYR A 886 -32.61 -11.71 11.15
CA TYR A 886 -33.68 -11.30 10.23
C TYR A 886 -34.03 -12.43 9.24
N ARG A 887 -35.32 -12.76 9.13
CA ARG A 887 -35.90 -13.78 8.22
C ARG A 887 -37.10 -13.26 7.43
N GLY A 888 -37.07 -12.00 7.04
CA GLY A 888 -38.16 -11.37 6.28
C GLY A 888 -38.13 -11.63 4.78
N VAL A 889 -37.24 -12.47 4.25
CA VAL A 889 -37.15 -12.76 2.81
C VAL A 889 -37.66 -14.17 2.53
N ALA A 890 -38.70 -14.27 1.70
CA ALA A 890 -39.27 -15.52 1.21
C ALA A 890 -38.88 -15.77 -0.25
N LEU A 891 -38.80 -17.03 -0.67
CA LEU A 891 -38.59 -17.40 -2.06
C LEU A 891 -39.93 -17.73 -2.72
N ASN A 892 -40.19 -17.18 -3.91
CA ASN A 892 -41.41 -17.39 -4.67
C ASN A 892 -41.07 -17.86 -6.09
N GLY A 893 -41.91 -18.74 -6.63
CA GLY A 893 -41.77 -19.25 -8.01
C GLY A 893 -40.45 -19.96 -8.27
N VAL A 894 -39.92 -20.70 -7.29
CA VAL A 894 -38.66 -21.43 -7.46
C VAL A 894 -38.82 -22.52 -8.51
N GLN A 895 -38.01 -22.47 -9.55
CA GLN A 895 -37.94 -23.46 -10.62
C GLN A 895 -36.56 -24.09 -10.64
N VAL A 896 -36.52 -25.41 -10.78
CA VAL A 896 -35.27 -26.16 -10.93
C VAL A 896 -35.28 -26.83 -12.29
N THR A 897 -34.40 -26.39 -13.17
CA THR A 897 -34.11 -27.00 -14.47
C THR A 897 -32.79 -27.74 -14.40
N SER A 898 -32.46 -28.49 -15.46
CA SER A 898 -31.19 -29.19 -15.58
C SER A 898 -30.59 -28.96 -16.96
N ASP A 899 -29.31 -28.60 -17.01
CA ASP A 899 -28.51 -28.54 -18.23
C ASP A 899 -27.29 -29.47 -18.08
N ASP A 900 -27.14 -30.46 -18.97
CA ASP A 900 -26.13 -31.56 -18.86
C ASP A 900 -26.00 -32.22 -17.46
N GLY A 901 -27.12 -32.34 -16.74
CA GLY A 901 -27.17 -32.89 -15.38
C GLY A 901 -26.76 -31.92 -14.28
N ARG A 902 -26.52 -30.64 -14.61
CA ARG A 902 -26.28 -29.54 -13.66
C ARG A 902 -27.60 -28.88 -13.28
N PRO A 903 -28.00 -28.86 -12.00
CA PRO A 903 -29.17 -28.14 -11.54
C PRO A 903 -29.02 -26.63 -11.74
N GLU A 904 -29.98 -26.02 -12.44
CA GLU A 904 -30.16 -24.57 -12.53
C GLU A 904 -31.39 -24.17 -11.72
N ILE A 905 -31.22 -23.24 -10.79
CA ILE A 905 -32.25 -22.86 -9.83
C ILE A 905 -32.55 -21.38 -10.04
N THR A 906 -33.79 -21.06 -10.38
CA THR A 906 -34.27 -19.69 -10.60
C THR A 906 -35.48 -19.39 -9.71
N GLY A 907 -35.69 -18.13 -9.37
CA GLY A 907 -36.87 -17.70 -8.63
C GLY A 907 -36.83 -16.23 -8.26
N LEU A 908 -37.79 -15.80 -7.44
CA LEU A 908 -37.86 -14.44 -6.89
C LEU A 908 -37.65 -14.48 -5.37
N ALA A 909 -36.69 -13.71 -4.87
CA ALA A 909 -36.58 -13.39 -3.46
C ALA A 909 -37.47 -12.19 -3.15
N VAL A 910 -38.43 -12.35 -2.25
CA VAL A 910 -39.45 -11.34 -1.90
C VAL A 910 -39.28 -10.94 -0.45
N ASN A 911 -39.08 -9.65 -0.17
CA ASN A 911 -39.00 -9.16 1.21
C ASN A 911 -40.41 -8.91 1.75
N THR A 912 -40.91 -9.84 2.55
CA THR A 912 -42.20 -9.78 3.24
C THR A 912 -42.09 -9.21 4.66
N GLY A 913 -40.88 -8.95 5.14
CA GLY A 913 -40.62 -8.37 6.45
C GLY A 913 -40.63 -6.84 6.46
N ASN A 914 -40.09 -6.25 7.52
CA ASN A 914 -40.16 -4.82 7.82
C ASN A 914 -38.79 -4.10 7.74
N GLN A 915 -37.69 -4.80 7.45
CA GLN A 915 -36.36 -4.22 7.30
C GLN A 915 -35.85 -4.35 5.86
N PRO A 916 -35.06 -3.38 5.35
CA PRO A 916 -34.34 -3.55 4.09
C PRO A 916 -33.38 -4.74 4.14
N ALA A 917 -33.46 -5.65 3.17
CA ALA A 917 -32.47 -6.70 2.97
C ALA A 917 -31.40 -6.18 2.01
N SER A 918 -30.29 -5.68 2.55
CA SER A 918 -29.19 -5.10 1.76
C SER A 918 -28.52 -6.13 0.86
N ILE A 919 -28.20 -7.30 1.38
CA ILE A 919 -27.71 -8.44 0.58
C ILE A 919 -28.42 -9.69 1.09
N THR A 920 -29.04 -10.44 0.18
CA THR A 920 -29.67 -11.72 0.49
C THR A 920 -28.79 -12.85 -0.03
N ARG A 921 -28.44 -13.78 0.86
CA ARG A 921 -27.76 -15.03 0.55
C ARG A 921 -28.77 -16.17 0.53
N ILE A 922 -28.68 -17.01 -0.48
CA ILE A 922 -29.42 -18.26 -0.61
C ILE A 922 -28.41 -19.40 -0.59
N VAL A 923 -28.49 -20.29 0.39
CA VAL A 923 -27.65 -21.49 0.45
C VAL A 923 -28.49 -22.67 -0.01
N VAL A 924 -28.06 -23.34 -1.07
CA VAL A 924 -28.69 -24.58 -1.55
C VAL A 924 -27.90 -25.76 -0.99
N LEU A 925 -28.59 -26.72 -0.39
CA LEU A 925 -28.05 -28.01 0.02
C LEU A 925 -28.68 -29.12 -0.82
N ALA A 926 -27.85 -29.83 -1.58
CA ALA A 926 -28.25 -30.93 -2.44
C ALA A 926 -28.05 -32.28 -1.75
N TYR A 927 -29.02 -33.16 -1.92
CA TYR A 927 -29.03 -34.51 -1.36
C TYR A 927 -28.90 -35.55 -2.47
N ASP A 928 -28.11 -36.60 -2.20
CA ASP A 928 -28.02 -37.77 -3.07
C ASP A 928 -29.24 -38.70 -2.92
N MET A 929 -29.27 -39.78 -3.71
CA MET A 929 -30.35 -40.78 -3.69
C MET A 929 -30.47 -41.54 -2.36
N ASP A 930 -29.42 -41.54 -1.53
CA ASP A 930 -29.43 -42.11 -0.18
C ASP A 930 -29.95 -41.11 0.87
N GLY A 931 -30.32 -39.90 0.44
CA GLY A 931 -30.80 -38.82 1.31
C GLY A 931 -29.70 -38.13 2.10
N ALA A 932 -28.42 -38.33 1.75
CA ALA A 932 -27.28 -37.71 2.41
C ALA A 932 -26.86 -36.40 1.69
N PRO A 933 -26.40 -35.38 2.44
CA PRO A 933 -25.93 -34.12 1.83
C PRO A 933 -24.63 -34.36 1.06
N VAL A 934 -24.60 -33.95 -0.21
CA VAL A 934 -23.46 -34.20 -1.12
C VAL A 934 -22.85 -32.91 -1.67
N TRP A 935 -23.63 -31.82 -1.75
CA TRP A 935 -23.10 -30.52 -2.16
C TRP A 935 -23.87 -29.38 -1.49
N ALA A 936 -23.17 -28.30 -1.14
CA ALA A 936 -23.80 -27.05 -0.75
C ALA A 936 -23.16 -25.88 -1.49
N GLU A 937 -23.96 -24.91 -1.92
CA GLU A 937 -23.51 -23.73 -2.66
C GLU A 937 -24.23 -22.49 -2.15
N ALA A 938 -23.56 -21.33 -2.13
CA ALA A 938 -24.18 -20.07 -1.76
C ALA A 938 -24.30 -19.14 -2.98
N GLY A 939 -25.50 -18.64 -3.23
CA GLY A 939 -25.80 -17.59 -4.20
C GLY A 939 -26.19 -16.30 -3.50
N PHE A 940 -26.03 -15.18 -4.19
CA PHE A 940 -26.36 -13.86 -3.66
C PHE A 940 -27.28 -13.12 -4.62
N VAL A 941 -28.29 -12.46 -4.07
CA VAL A 941 -29.13 -11.53 -4.81
C VAL A 941 -28.33 -10.24 -5.04
N GLU A 942 -28.29 -9.79 -6.29
CA GLU A 942 -27.43 -8.68 -6.72
C GLU A 942 -27.89 -7.32 -6.19
N THR A 943 -29.20 -7.13 -6.05
CA THR A 943 -29.81 -5.89 -5.57
C THR A 943 -30.30 -6.02 -4.14
N ASN A 944 -30.31 -4.91 -3.41
CA ASN A 944 -31.05 -4.85 -2.15
C ASN A 944 -32.56 -5.03 -2.40
N ILE A 945 -33.28 -5.53 -1.40
CA ILE A 945 -34.72 -5.76 -1.46
C ILE A 945 -35.37 -4.99 -0.32
N TYR A 946 -36.04 -3.88 -0.63
CA TYR A 946 -36.83 -3.15 0.39
C TYR A 946 -38.10 -3.92 0.75
N PRO A 947 -38.70 -3.66 1.93
CA PRO A 947 -39.98 -4.26 2.31
C PRO A 947 -41.04 -4.14 1.22
N GLY A 948 -41.69 -5.25 0.87
CA GLY A 948 -42.69 -5.37 -0.19
C GLY A 948 -42.14 -5.46 -1.62
N GLN A 949 -40.82 -5.50 -1.82
CA GLN A 949 -40.20 -5.68 -3.13
C GLN A 949 -39.70 -7.10 -3.34
N SER A 950 -39.31 -7.39 -4.59
CA SER A 950 -38.71 -8.66 -4.97
C SER A 950 -37.56 -8.46 -5.95
N ALA A 951 -36.59 -9.37 -5.92
CA ALA A 951 -35.50 -9.43 -6.88
C ALA A 951 -35.29 -10.88 -7.36
N PRO A 952 -34.93 -11.09 -8.63
CA PRO A 952 -34.65 -12.42 -9.14
C PRO A 952 -33.33 -12.95 -8.57
N PHE A 953 -33.23 -14.27 -8.51
CA PHE A 953 -31.98 -14.97 -8.23
C PHE A 953 -31.80 -16.14 -9.20
N HIS A 954 -30.54 -16.47 -9.46
CA HIS A 954 -30.13 -17.60 -10.28
C HIS A 954 -28.93 -18.29 -9.64
N MET A 955 -28.94 -19.61 -9.58
CA MET A 955 -27.85 -20.43 -9.04
C MET A 955 -27.67 -21.68 -9.87
N THR A 956 -26.42 -22.11 -10.04
CA THR A 956 -26.08 -23.35 -10.73
C THR A 956 -25.29 -24.26 -9.79
N LEU A 957 -25.62 -25.54 -9.77
CA LEU A 957 -24.90 -26.56 -9.02
C LEU A 957 -24.13 -27.48 -9.97
N PRO A 958 -23.03 -28.13 -9.52
CA PRO A 958 -22.34 -29.12 -10.34
C PRO A 958 -23.20 -30.34 -10.59
N ALA A 959 -22.90 -31.05 -11.68
CA ALA A 959 -23.55 -32.32 -11.96
C ALA A 959 -23.10 -33.36 -10.93
N ARG A 960 -24.00 -34.23 -10.49
CA ARG A 960 -23.67 -35.25 -9.48
C ARG A 960 -22.52 -36.16 -9.93
N LYS A 961 -22.40 -36.40 -11.24
CA LYS A 961 -21.34 -37.21 -11.88
C LYS A 961 -19.93 -36.64 -11.62
N ASP A 962 -19.82 -35.33 -11.40
CA ASP A 962 -18.56 -34.62 -11.18
C ASP A 962 -18.14 -34.63 -9.69
N LEU A 963 -19.02 -35.12 -8.79
CA LEU A 963 -18.79 -35.17 -7.34
C LEU A 963 -18.33 -36.57 -6.90
N ARG A 964 -17.08 -36.66 -6.43
CA ARG A 964 -16.50 -37.89 -5.87
C ARG A 964 -16.58 -37.89 -4.35
N VAL A 965 -17.38 -38.79 -3.77
CA VAL A 965 -17.42 -38.98 -2.31
C VAL A 965 -16.21 -39.80 -1.89
N ILE A 966 -15.35 -39.22 -1.05
CA ILE A 966 -14.13 -39.87 -0.53
C ILE A 966 -14.45 -40.62 0.76
N ALA A 967 -15.14 -39.95 1.70
CA ALA A 967 -15.47 -40.51 3.01
C ALA A 967 -16.86 -40.06 3.47
N ARG A 968 -17.55 -40.93 4.22
CA ARG A 968 -18.82 -40.65 4.89
C ARG A 968 -18.56 -40.60 6.39
N LEU A 969 -18.77 -39.46 7.02
CA LEU A 969 -18.41 -39.26 8.43
C LEU A 969 -19.49 -39.83 9.35
N GLY A 970 -19.07 -40.66 10.31
CA GLY A 970 -19.91 -41.15 11.41
C GLY A 970 -19.98 -40.16 12.58
N THR A 971 -20.79 -40.48 13.61
CA THR A 971 -20.93 -39.66 14.83
C THR A 971 -19.62 -39.55 15.63
N GLY A 972 -18.77 -40.58 15.58
CA GLY A 972 -17.44 -40.58 16.20
C GLY A 972 -16.44 -39.59 15.59
N ASN A 973 -16.70 -39.11 14.37
CA ASN A 973 -15.86 -38.13 13.67
C ASN A 973 -16.30 -36.68 13.96
N GLN A 974 -17.24 -36.47 14.90
CA GLN A 974 -17.86 -35.18 15.17
C GLN A 974 -17.63 -34.76 16.63
N ILE A 975 -17.29 -33.49 16.82
CA ILE A 975 -17.17 -32.85 18.15
C ILE A 975 -18.07 -31.63 18.17
N VAL A 976 -19.05 -31.60 19.07
CA VAL A 976 -20.01 -30.50 19.20
C VAL A 976 -19.92 -29.92 20.60
N ASN A 977 -19.69 -28.59 20.70
CA ASN A 977 -19.53 -27.89 21.97
C ASN A 977 -18.49 -28.56 22.92
N GLY A 978 -17.50 -29.25 22.36
CA GLY A 978 -16.45 -29.96 23.11
C GLY A 978 -16.78 -31.40 23.52
N ALA A 979 -17.94 -31.95 23.14
CA ALA A 979 -18.35 -33.32 23.41
C ALA A 979 -18.62 -34.11 22.11
N THR A 980 -18.46 -35.43 22.15
CA THR A 980 -18.89 -36.31 21.04
C THR A 980 -20.41 -36.49 21.12
N PRO A 981 -21.15 -36.27 20.01
CA PRO A 981 -22.60 -36.49 20.00
C PRO A 981 -22.97 -37.93 20.36
N GLY A 982 -24.03 -38.11 21.16
CA GLY A 982 -24.59 -39.43 21.45
C GLY A 982 -25.21 -40.09 20.20
N PRO A 983 -25.42 -41.42 20.21
CA PRO A 983 -26.01 -42.14 19.07
C PRO A 983 -27.45 -41.69 18.72
N ASP A 984 -28.17 -41.09 19.67
CA ASP A 984 -29.54 -40.56 19.49
C ASP A 984 -29.60 -39.07 19.08
N ALA A 985 -28.46 -38.42 18.85
CA ALA A 985 -28.41 -37.04 18.36
C ALA A 985 -28.69 -36.98 16.84
N THR A 986 -29.88 -37.41 16.42
CA THR A 986 -30.31 -37.29 15.03
C THR A 986 -30.84 -35.88 14.79
N ALA A 987 -30.17 -35.14 13.89
CA ALA A 987 -30.73 -33.90 13.37
C ALA A 987 -32.12 -34.21 12.76
N PRO A 988 -33.19 -33.47 13.15
CA PRO A 988 -34.52 -33.67 12.57
C PRO A 988 -34.48 -33.46 11.06
N VAL A 989 -35.34 -34.20 10.35
CA VAL A 989 -35.48 -34.06 8.90
C VAL A 989 -35.98 -32.64 8.60
N PRO A 990 -35.29 -31.86 7.74
CA PRO A 990 -35.75 -30.52 7.39
C PRO A 990 -37.16 -30.57 6.78
N PRO A 991 -38.04 -29.62 7.13
CA PRO A 991 -39.49 -29.77 6.93
C PRO A 991 -39.94 -29.70 5.47
N GLU A 992 -39.16 -29.14 4.53
CA GLU A 992 -39.51 -29.10 3.10
C GLU A 992 -38.27 -29.29 2.21
N LYS A 993 -38.24 -30.39 1.44
CA LYS A 993 -37.24 -30.63 0.39
C LYS A 993 -37.91 -30.52 -0.98
N ILE A 994 -37.28 -29.81 -1.91
CA ILE A 994 -37.70 -29.75 -3.31
C ILE A 994 -37.20 -31.03 -3.97
N MET A 995 -38.11 -31.95 -4.28
CA MET A 995 -37.77 -33.15 -5.05
C MET A 995 -37.39 -32.74 -6.47
N VAL A 996 -36.29 -33.30 -6.98
CA VAL A 996 -35.78 -32.96 -8.31
C VAL A 996 -35.61 -34.23 -9.14
N ASP A 997 -35.97 -34.15 -10.42
CA ASP A 997 -35.74 -35.23 -11.40
C ASP A 997 -34.45 -34.96 -12.17
N ILE A 998 -33.31 -34.98 -11.45
CA ILE A 998 -31.99 -34.71 -11.99
C ILE A 998 -31.08 -35.90 -11.67
N PRO A 999 -30.39 -36.51 -12.65
CA PRO A 999 -29.58 -37.70 -12.43
C PRO A 999 -28.63 -37.59 -11.22
N GLY A 1000 -28.91 -38.39 -10.19
CA GLY A 1000 -28.07 -38.51 -9.00
C GLY A 1000 -28.35 -37.53 -7.85
N TYR A 1001 -29.26 -36.58 -8.03
CA TYR A 1001 -29.79 -35.75 -6.94
C TYR A 1001 -31.23 -36.14 -6.63
N ALA A 1002 -31.54 -36.41 -5.36
CA ALA A 1002 -32.91 -36.73 -4.95
C ALA A 1002 -33.72 -35.48 -4.62
N ALA A 1003 -33.09 -34.52 -3.95
CA ALA A 1003 -33.76 -33.32 -3.50
C ALA A 1003 -32.79 -32.16 -3.22
N LEU A 1004 -33.34 -30.95 -3.19
CA LEU A 1004 -32.65 -29.71 -2.82
C LEU A 1004 -33.37 -29.05 -1.64
N HIS A 1005 -32.63 -28.35 -0.79
CA HIS A 1005 -33.21 -27.47 0.24
C HIS A 1005 -32.53 -26.11 0.20
N LEU A 1006 -33.31 -25.03 0.26
CA LEU A 1006 -32.85 -23.65 0.14
C LEU A 1006 -32.98 -22.92 1.48
N TYR A 1007 -31.89 -22.38 1.99
CA TYR A 1007 -31.84 -21.56 3.19
C TYR A 1007 -31.61 -20.10 2.83
N VAL A 1008 -32.33 -19.18 3.46
CA VAL A 1008 -32.24 -17.75 3.19
C VAL A 1008 -31.72 -17.00 4.41
N SER A 1009 -30.74 -16.13 4.20
CA SER A 1009 -30.24 -15.22 5.23
C SER A 1009 -29.92 -13.86 4.61
N SER A 1010 -30.15 -12.77 5.34
CA SER A 1010 -29.96 -11.42 4.80
C SER A 1010 -29.11 -10.54 5.72
N MET A 1011 -28.19 -9.79 5.11
CA MET A 1011 -27.54 -8.65 5.71
C MET A 1011 -28.50 -7.46 5.65
N THR A 1012 -28.83 -6.84 6.79
CA THR A 1012 -29.78 -5.72 6.87
C THR A 1012 -29.13 -4.36 7.17
N TYR A 1013 -27.80 -4.28 7.13
CA TYR A 1013 -27.10 -3.03 7.39
C TYR A 1013 -27.30 -2.04 6.24
N ASP A 1014 -27.68 -0.81 6.57
CA ASP A 1014 -27.81 0.25 5.57
C ASP A 1014 -26.46 0.51 4.88
N PRO A 1015 -26.41 0.47 3.54
CA PRO A 1015 -25.23 0.88 2.81
C PRO A 1015 -24.99 2.39 3.03
N LEU A 1016 -23.75 2.75 3.32
CA LEU A 1016 -23.32 4.16 3.33
C LEU A 1016 -23.16 4.60 1.87
N PHE A 1017 -24.16 5.31 1.33
CA PHE A 1017 -24.08 5.92 -0.01
C PHE A 1017 -23.12 7.12 -0.05
#